data_AF-A0A7Y8G7I6-F1
#
_entry.id   AF-A0A7Y8G7I6-F1
#
_cell.length_a   1.000
_cell.length_b   1.000
_cell.length_c   1.000
_cell.angle_alpha   90.00
_cell.angle_beta   90.00
_cell.angle_gamma   90.00
#
_symmetry.space_group_name_H-M   'P 1'
#
loop_
_entity.id
_entity.type
_entity.pdbx_description
1 polymer ?
#
loop_
_entity_poly.entity_id
_entity_poly.type
_entity_poly.pdbx_seq_one_letter_code
_entity_poly.pdbx_strand_id
1 'polypeptide(L)'
;LGQIERLDNGVGRSLFLRYASGRIVSVDYQIERAVDDGPFVWVTEQNVVSYAYDNFGRLVCATNAVGESEVYRYDEQHVILERGLAGGASFFWAWERSGKAARCVRHWASFSQMDTRYAWDDNGQVTVFNADGSQEVYVHDQRARLVRRVDPDGAEHFKSYDDKGRLTVEQDPLGAITAYQYDEAGRLVALFPGSDEPTTYEHDDGFVRVVRRGEAVWKYERNDQGDVTRRTDPDGNFTDYSYNKYGQLTQVWYPDHSCHRLVWNERGQLLEEQLPNGGIKRYRYDDLGRKISQEDEHGALTQFEWNHVGRLVQIVLPSGDTRKYTYNAYGKITSERDELGHVTRYEYADGLHLISRRINADGTQVKYRYDNVRLLLTEIENEVGETYRLQYHANGLIQQETGFDGQRTAYIYDLNGNLQEKTEHGDDGSQLVTRYERDYAGRLVRKTLPDGNHVDYAYDRQGNLLSVEDGHWALAYEYDSQNRLTAEHQGWGTLRYGYNACGQLQNLRLPDNNRVVFNHDKGGHLATVELNGEILTSHLFKASQEHQRQQGQLISHYHYDDQQRLHAHAVTQQQHTLYQRHYDYDKAGNLTRLQDTRKGEHHYHYDPLSRLTRADHSQGEQERFGHDPAGNLLMQNRPGPDIVAGNRLMIQGDHHYDYDAFGNLIRERRGKGHQLVTEYRYDCQHRLIGIKKPNGQTASYRYDPFG
;
A
#
# COMPACT_ATOMS: atom_id res chain seq x y z
N LEU A 1 17.83 13.34 46.71
CA LEU A 1 18.29 13.01 45.33
C LEU A 1 17.05 12.69 44.53
N GLY A 2 16.49 13.69 43.83
CA GLY A 2 15.17 13.61 43.18
C GLY A 2 15.16 12.74 41.92
N GLN A 3 15.41 11.44 42.08
CA GLN A 3 15.24 10.49 40.99
C GLN A 3 13.76 10.32 40.69
N ILE A 4 13.43 10.31 39.40
CA ILE A 4 12.07 10.08 38.94
C ILE A 4 11.76 8.60 39.21
N GLU A 5 10.90 8.34 40.18
CA GLU A 5 10.45 6.98 40.50
C GLU A 5 9.43 6.47 39.46
N ARG A 6 8.56 7.37 39.00
CA ARG A 6 7.43 7.02 38.15
C ARG A 6 7.13 8.12 37.14
N LEU A 7 6.83 7.71 35.91
CA LEU A 7 6.21 8.55 34.88
C LEU A 7 4.73 8.18 34.82
N ASP A 8 3.89 8.97 35.47
CA ASP A 8 2.44 8.81 35.49
C ASP A 8 1.80 9.67 34.39
N ASN A 9 0.88 9.08 33.64
CA ASN A 9 0.14 9.78 32.59
C ASN A 9 -1.17 10.44 33.09
N GLY A 10 -1.49 10.31 34.38
CA GLY A 10 -2.66 10.92 35.02
C GLY A 10 -3.99 10.20 34.74
N VAL A 11 -3.97 9.06 34.05
CA VAL A 11 -5.15 8.25 33.72
C VAL A 11 -4.96 6.78 34.12
N GLY A 12 -4.26 6.58 35.24
CA GLY A 12 -4.08 5.27 35.88
C GLY A 12 -3.11 4.34 35.16
N ARG A 13 -2.13 4.88 34.40
CA ARG A 13 -1.03 4.13 33.80
C ARG A 13 0.29 4.82 34.10
N SER A 14 1.32 4.02 34.35
CA SER A 14 2.65 4.58 34.58
C SER A 14 3.79 3.66 34.17
N LEU A 15 4.95 4.28 33.94
CA LEU A 15 6.22 3.59 33.87
C LEU A 15 6.94 3.78 35.20
N PHE A 16 7.15 2.68 35.92
CA PHE A 16 7.91 2.64 37.16
C PHE A 16 9.37 2.32 36.86
N LEU A 17 10.26 3.19 37.33
CA LEU A 17 11.68 3.17 37.03
C LEU A 17 12.44 2.58 38.23
N ARG A 18 13.02 1.40 38.06
CA ARG A 18 13.88 0.79 39.09
C ARG A 18 15.32 1.22 38.87
N TYR A 19 15.99 1.60 39.96
CA TYR A 19 17.37 2.07 39.91
C TYR A 19 18.33 1.14 40.65
N ALA A 20 19.54 1.01 40.11
CA ALA A 20 20.70 0.50 40.85
C ALA A 20 21.90 1.42 40.58
N SER A 21 22.64 1.78 41.62
CA SER A 21 23.80 2.70 41.54
C SER A 21 23.51 3.99 40.76
N GLY A 22 22.30 4.53 40.92
CA GLY A 22 21.89 5.78 40.28
C GLY A 22 21.36 5.67 38.85
N ARG A 23 21.27 4.46 38.27
CA ARG A 23 20.88 4.23 36.86
C ARG A 23 19.63 3.37 36.75
N ILE A 24 18.81 3.61 35.75
CA ILE A 24 17.60 2.80 35.48
C ILE A 24 18.05 1.40 35.06
N VAL A 25 17.72 0.38 35.82
CA VAL A 25 18.01 -1.04 35.51
C VAL A 25 16.80 -1.78 34.98
N SER A 26 15.61 -1.21 35.14
CA SER A 26 14.37 -1.85 34.72
C SER A 26 13.25 -0.83 34.63
N VAL A 27 12.37 -1.01 33.65
CA VAL A 27 11.14 -0.24 33.49
C VAL A 27 9.97 -1.20 33.56
N ASP A 28 9.10 -0.97 34.54
CA ASP A 28 7.87 -1.74 34.71
C ASP A 28 6.67 -0.90 34.25
N TYR A 29 5.77 -1.53 33.50
CA TYR A 29 4.47 -0.96 33.20
C TYR A 29 3.53 -1.24 34.37
N GLN A 30 3.01 -0.18 34.99
CA GLN A 30 2.07 -0.27 36.10
C GLN A 30 0.73 0.34 35.72
N ILE A 31 -0.34 -0.20 36.30
CA ILE A 31 -1.66 0.41 36.25
C ILE A 31 -2.20 0.61 37.66
N GLU A 32 -3.09 1.58 37.83
CA GLU A 32 -3.84 1.71 39.06
C GLU A 32 -5.00 0.71 39.10
N ARG A 33 -5.08 -0.05 40.18
CA ARG A 33 -6.20 -0.96 40.47
C ARG A 33 -6.73 -0.67 41.87
N ALA A 34 -8.05 -0.70 42.03
CA ALA A 34 -8.66 -0.73 43.36
C ALA A 34 -8.40 -2.10 44.00
N VAL A 35 -7.98 -2.11 45.26
CA VAL A 35 -7.83 -3.34 46.06
C VAL A 35 -8.93 -3.30 47.12
N ASP A 36 -9.91 -4.19 46.97
CA ASP A 36 -11.15 -4.21 47.77
C ASP A 36 -11.88 -2.84 47.76
N ASP A 37 -12.60 -2.49 48.83
CA ASP A 37 -13.16 -1.14 49.05
C ASP A 37 -12.08 -0.10 49.45
N GLY A 38 -10.80 -0.40 49.18
CA GLY A 38 -9.63 0.40 49.55
C GLY A 38 -9.18 1.39 48.47
N PRO A 39 -8.07 2.13 48.71
CA PRO A 39 -7.54 3.08 47.75
C PRO A 39 -6.98 2.39 46.50
N PHE A 40 -6.90 3.13 45.40
CA PHE A 40 -6.16 2.69 44.21
C PHE A 40 -4.69 2.50 44.55
N VAL A 41 -4.13 1.37 44.13
CA VAL A 41 -2.70 1.07 44.25
C VAL A 41 -2.12 0.73 42.89
N TRP A 42 -0.82 1.02 42.73
CA TRP A 42 -0.08 0.69 41.54
C TRP A 42 0.28 -0.79 41.52
N VAL A 43 -0.19 -1.50 40.50
CA VAL A 43 0.10 -2.92 40.26
C VAL A 43 0.97 -3.03 39.02
N THR A 44 2.05 -3.82 39.13
CA THR A 44 2.93 -4.09 37.98
C THR A 44 2.30 -5.13 37.09
N GLU A 45 1.97 -4.75 35.86
CA GLU A 45 1.45 -5.68 34.84
C GLU A 45 2.59 -6.43 34.16
N GLN A 46 3.69 -5.72 33.90
CA GLN A 46 4.74 -6.21 33.03
C GLN A 46 6.08 -5.51 33.29
N ASN A 47 7.16 -6.28 33.25
CA ASN A 47 8.49 -5.73 33.00
C ASN A 47 8.64 -5.43 31.50
N VAL A 48 8.81 -4.16 31.12
CA VAL A 48 8.88 -3.77 29.70
C VAL A 48 10.28 -4.02 29.15
N VAL A 49 11.28 -3.63 29.92
CA VAL A 49 12.69 -3.72 29.54
C VAL A 49 13.57 -3.71 30.78
N SER A 50 14.66 -4.47 30.72
CA SER A 50 15.73 -4.53 31.71
C SER A 50 17.05 -4.09 31.09
N TYR A 51 17.90 -3.42 31.87
CA TYR A 51 19.17 -2.85 31.43
C TYR A 51 20.33 -3.36 32.28
N ALA A 52 21.43 -3.74 31.63
CA ALA A 52 22.69 -4.06 32.29
C ALA A 52 23.76 -3.02 31.95
N TYR A 53 24.60 -2.71 32.93
CA TYR A 53 25.68 -1.74 32.81
C TYR A 53 27.02 -2.38 33.19
N ASP A 54 28.10 -1.90 32.60
CA ASP A 54 29.45 -2.25 33.06
C ASP A 54 29.89 -1.42 34.29
N ASN A 55 31.10 -1.69 34.77
CA ASN A 55 31.68 -1.01 35.94
C ASN A 55 31.91 0.50 35.72
N PHE A 56 32.00 0.96 34.46
CA PHE A 56 32.10 2.37 34.08
C PHE A 56 30.73 3.03 33.92
N GLY A 57 29.65 2.24 33.93
CA GLY A 57 28.29 2.71 33.81
C GLY A 57 27.75 2.88 32.42
N ARG A 58 28.38 2.26 31.44
CA ARG A 58 27.90 2.24 30.07
C ARG A 58 26.84 1.14 29.94
N LEU A 59 25.77 1.42 29.23
CA LEU A 59 24.71 0.45 28.94
C LEU A 59 25.28 -0.65 28.05
N VAL A 60 25.39 -1.89 28.52
CA VAL A 60 25.97 -3.02 27.75
C VAL A 60 24.93 -4.02 27.25
N CYS A 61 23.73 -4.01 27.85
CA CYS A 61 22.63 -4.88 27.42
C CYS A 61 21.28 -4.22 27.68
N ALA A 62 20.35 -4.36 26.74
CA ALA A 62 18.93 -4.05 26.92
C ALA A 62 18.09 -5.27 26.53
N THR A 63 17.32 -5.82 27.48
CA THR A 63 16.52 -7.03 27.31
C THR A 63 15.04 -6.70 27.42
N ASN A 64 14.24 -7.08 26.41
CA ASN A 64 12.80 -6.83 26.41
C ASN A 64 12.02 -7.88 27.24
N ALA A 65 10.69 -7.68 27.33
CA ALA A 65 9.79 -8.52 28.12
C ALA A 65 9.75 -10.02 27.76
N VAL A 66 10.25 -10.41 26.58
CA VAL A 66 10.33 -11.83 26.16
C VAL A 66 11.76 -12.38 26.15
N GLY A 67 12.73 -11.63 26.69
CA GLY A 67 14.12 -12.08 26.84
C GLY A 67 15.03 -11.79 25.64
N GLU A 68 14.52 -11.13 24.60
CA GLU A 68 15.33 -10.72 23.45
C GLU A 68 16.21 -9.54 23.85
N SER A 69 17.51 -9.62 23.53
CA SER A 69 18.51 -8.70 24.06
C SER A 69 19.33 -8.03 22.97
N GLU A 70 19.52 -6.72 23.08
CA GLU A 70 20.54 -5.98 22.34
C GLU A 70 21.77 -5.78 23.21
N VAL A 71 22.96 -5.86 22.62
CA VAL A 71 24.25 -5.70 23.30
C VAL A 71 25.03 -4.53 22.72
N TYR A 72 25.79 -3.84 23.57
CA TYR A 72 26.53 -2.64 23.19
C TYR A 72 27.97 -2.70 23.70
N ARG A 73 28.91 -2.22 22.89
CA ARG A 73 30.32 -2.05 23.29
C ARG A 73 30.80 -0.65 22.98
N TYR A 74 31.77 -0.19 23.75
CA TYR A 74 32.28 1.19 23.68
C TYR A 74 33.80 1.19 23.82
N ASP A 75 34.43 2.26 23.32
CA ASP A 75 35.81 2.59 23.63
C ASP A 75 35.96 3.17 25.05
N GLU A 76 37.19 3.45 25.47
CA GLU A 76 37.52 4.03 26.78
C GLU A 76 36.94 5.45 26.97
N GLN A 77 36.57 6.14 25.88
CA GLN A 77 35.99 7.48 25.87
C GLN A 77 34.46 7.47 25.83
N HIS A 78 33.82 6.31 26.04
CA HIS A 78 32.37 6.10 26.04
C HIS A 78 31.70 6.25 24.66
N VAL A 79 32.45 6.14 23.57
CA VAL A 79 31.92 6.15 22.19
C VAL A 79 31.56 4.73 21.77
N ILE A 80 30.38 4.55 21.17
CA ILE A 80 29.88 3.23 20.76
C ILE A 80 30.73 2.63 19.64
N LEU A 81 31.16 1.37 19.80
CA LEU A 81 31.94 0.62 18.81
C LEU A 81 31.14 -0.50 18.16
N GLU A 82 30.17 -1.06 18.89
CA GLU A 82 29.38 -2.20 18.44
C GLU A 82 27.97 -2.13 19.01
N ARG A 83 26.99 -2.50 18.19
CA ARG A 83 25.60 -2.79 18.58
C ARG A 83 25.21 -4.14 17.98
N GLY A 84 25.02 -5.14 18.83
CA GLY A 84 24.45 -6.44 18.46
C GLY A 84 22.95 -6.43 18.68
N LEU A 85 22.18 -6.71 17.64
CA LEU A 85 20.73 -6.82 17.71
C LEU A 85 20.31 -8.21 18.19
N ALA A 86 19.13 -8.30 18.82
CA ALA A 86 18.59 -9.57 19.31
C ALA A 86 18.37 -10.62 18.22
N GLY A 87 18.20 -10.20 16.96
CA GLY A 87 18.06 -11.10 15.82
C GLY A 87 19.37 -11.50 15.14
N GLY A 88 20.53 -11.12 15.70
CA GLY A 88 21.85 -11.65 15.32
C GLY A 88 22.75 -10.70 14.52
N ALA A 89 22.22 -9.68 13.84
CA ALA A 89 23.07 -8.71 13.15
C ALA A 89 23.83 -7.85 14.16
N SER A 90 25.10 -7.59 13.87
CA SER A 90 25.91 -6.63 14.62
C SER A 90 26.38 -5.51 13.71
N PHE A 91 26.35 -4.29 14.22
CA PHE A 91 26.81 -3.08 13.55
C PHE A 91 27.99 -2.52 14.29
N PHE A 92 28.98 -2.03 13.56
CA PHE A 92 30.25 -1.60 14.09
C PHE A 92 30.63 -0.22 13.56
N TRP A 93 31.32 0.55 14.40
CA TRP A 93 31.76 1.89 14.05
C TRP A 93 33.23 2.09 14.36
N ALA A 94 33.90 2.83 13.48
CA ALA A 94 35.20 3.43 13.74
C ALA A 94 35.05 4.95 13.76
N TRP A 95 35.71 5.59 14.71
CA TRP A 95 35.61 7.03 14.96
C TRP A 95 36.97 7.69 14.84
N GLU A 96 36.96 8.97 14.49
CA GLU A 96 38.09 9.86 14.71
C GLU A 96 37.67 11.00 15.64
N ARG A 97 38.67 11.73 16.17
CA ARG A 97 38.50 12.78 17.18
C ARG A 97 37.83 12.23 18.45
N SER A 98 37.38 13.09 19.36
CA SER A 98 36.77 12.67 20.64
C SER A 98 35.78 13.71 21.17
N GLY A 99 34.98 13.33 22.17
CA GLY A 99 33.98 14.19 22.78
C GLY A 99 32.96 14.72 21.77
N LYS A 100 32.63 16.01 21.83
CA LYS A 100 31.69 16.66 20.89
C LYS A 100 32.20 16.76 19.45
N ALA A 101 33.48 16.47 19.21
CA ALA A 101 34.09 16.51 17.89
C ALA A 101 34.20 15.14 17.22
N ALA A 102 33.77 14.06 17.90
CA ALA A 102 33.81 12.70 17.37
C ALA A 102 32.99 12.60 16.08
N ARG A 103 33.57 11.99 15.04
CA ARG A 103 32.87 11.73 13.78
C ARG A 103 33.22 10.33 13.26
N CYS A 104 32.21 9.65 12.72
CA CYS A 104 32.32 8.27 12.23
C CYS A 104 33.12 8.27 10.93
N VAL A 105 34.13 7.42 10.81
CA VAL A 105 34.96 7.25 9.60
C VAL A 105 34.68 5.92 8.88
N ARG A 106 34.05 4.97 9.57
CA ARG A 106 33.59 3.69 8.98
C ARG A 106 32.41 3.12 9.75
N HIS A 107 31.43 2.59 9.04
CA HIS A 107 30.27 1.87 9.56
C HIS A 107 30.10 0.58 8.78
N TRP A 108 30.18 -0.58 9.44
CA TRP A 108 30.02 -1.88 8.78
C TRP A 108 29.17 -2.82 9.63
N ALA A 109 28.66 -3.90 9.01
CA ALA A 109 27.87 -4.90 9.69
C ALA A 109 28.55 -6.27 9.74
N SER A 110 27.95 -7.22 10.46
CA SER A 110 28.37 -8.62 10.49
C SER A 110 28.13 -9.37 9.18
N PHE A 111 27.44 -8.74 8.22
CA PHE A 111 27.18 -9.23 6.87
C PHE A 111 27.87 -8.34 5.83
N SER A 112 28.30 -8.94 4.71
CA SER A 112 29.23 -8.30 3.76
C SER A 112 28.64 -7.17 2.93
N GLN A 113 27.33 -7.08 2.80
CA GLN A 113 26.66 -6.07 1.97
C GLN A 113 26.84 -4.64 2.51
N MET A 114 27.22 -4.48 3.78
CA MET A 114 27.32 -3.17 4.43
C MET A 114 28.73 -2.90 4.98
N ASP A 115 29.45 -2.04 4.27
CA ASP A 115 30.71 -1.42 4.72
C ASP A 115 30.82 -0.03 4.07
N THR A 116 30.54 1.00 4.87
CA THR A 116 30.52 2.40 4.43
C THR A 116 31.67 3.15 5.09
N ARG A 117 32.38 3.97 4.31
CA ARG A 117 33.45 4.84 4.81
C ARG A 117 33.10 6.31 4.62
N TYR A 118 33.56 7.14 5.53
CA TYR A 118 33.30 8.58 5.50
C TYR A 118 34.63 9.33 5.44
N ALA A 119 34.81 10.15 4.41
CA ALA A 119 35.89 11.13 4.33
C ALA A 119 35.33 12.52 4.60
N TRP A 120 35.73 13.10 5.72
CA TRP A 120 35.32 14.42 6.15
C TRP A 120 36.39 15.45 5.81
N ASP A 121 35.98 16.60 5.28
CA ASP A 121 36.84 17.77 5.22
C ASP A 121 36.58 18.74 6.39
N ASP A 122 37.33 19.84 6.45
CA ASP A 122 37.14 20.89 7.46
C ASP A 122 36.17 22.00 7.02
N ASN A 123 35.58 21.90 5.82
CA ASN A 123 34.65 22.87 5.24
C ASN A 123 33.18 22.43 5.33
N GLY A 124 32.88 21.32 6.02
CA GLY A 124 31.51 20.83 6.21
C GLY A 124 31.05 19.84 5.14
N GLN A 125 31.96 19.34 4.29
CA GLN A 125 31.69 18.27 3.34
C GLN A 125 32.01 16.91 3.96
N VAL A 126 31.15 15.94 3.67
CA VAL A 126 31.41 14.51 3.87
C VAL A 126 31.21 13.77 2.56
N THR A 127 32.20 12.96 2.19
CA THR A 127 32.11 12.01 1.08
C THR A 127 31.90 10.63 1.66
N VAL A 128 30.81 9.98 1.28
CA VAL A 128 30.43 8.64 1.69
C VAL A 128 30.87 7.68 0.60
N PHE A 129 31.59 6.61 0.97
CA PHE A 129 32.00 5.54 0.06
C PHE A 129 31.26 4.26 0.48
N ASN A 130 30.45 3.71 -0.42
CA ASN A 130 29.72 2.48 -0.19
C ASN A 130 30.57 1.24 -0.55
N ALA A 131 30.12 0.06 -0.13
CA ALA A 131 30.83 -1.19 -0.34
C ALA A 131 30.99 -1.57 -1.83
N ASP A 132 30.13 -1.06 -2.72
CA ASP A 132 30.21 -1.25 -4.18
C ASP A 132 31.11 -0.21 -4.87
N GLY A 133 31.73 0.69 -4.11
CA GLY A 133 32.57 1.78 -4.61
C GLY A 133 31.80 3.03 -5.04
N SER A 134 30.46 3.01 -4.99
CA SER A 134 29.64 4.20 -5.24
C SER A 134 29.85 5.27 -4.17
N GLN A 135 29.63 6.52 -4.54
CA GLN A 135 29.93 7.67 -3.69
C GLN A 135 28.74 8.62 -3.55
N GLU A 136 28.58 9.21 -2.38
CA GLU A 136 27.64 10.29 -2.14
C GLU A 136 28.36 11.45 -1.47
N VAL A 137 27.94 12.68 -1.75
CA VAL A 137 28.55 13.88 -1.15
C VAL A 137 27.49 14.72 -0.47
N TYR A 138 27.74 15.11 0.78
CA TYR A 138 26.88 16.01 1.54
C TYR A 138 27.68 17.22 1.95
N VAL A 139 27.22 18.42 1.61
CA VAL A 139 27.86 19.69 1.96
C VAL A 139 26.94 20.46 2.88
N HIS A 140 27.47 20.84 4.03
CA HIS A 140 26.78 21.67 5.01
C HIS A 140 27.39 23.06 5.08
N ASP A 141 26.58 24.05 5.44
CA ASP A 141 27.09 25.38 5.75
C ASP A 141 27.70 25.46 7.17
N GLN A 142 28.19 26.64 7.55
CA GLN A 142 28.82 26.88 8.86
C GLN A 142 27.86 26.68 10.06
N ARG A 143 26.55 26.58 9.82
CA ARG A 143 25.52 26.30 10.83
C ARG A 143 25.06 24.83 10.79
N ALA A 144 25.81 23.97 10.07
CA ALA A 144 25.54 22.55 9.88
C ALA A 144 24.20 22.26 9.17
N ARG A 145 23.74 23.18 8.30
CA ARG A 145 22.55 22.97 7.44
C ARG A 145 22.98 22.37 6.10
N LEU A 146 22.30 21.35 5.61
CA LEU A 146 22.60 20.69 4.33
C LEU A 146 22.25 21.62 3.15
N VAL A 147 23.25 22.10 2.41
CA VAL A 147 23.07 23.02 1.28
C VAL A 147 23.24 22.37 -0.08
N ARG A 148 23.98 21.26 -0.14
CA ARG A 148 24.17 20.47 -1.37
C ARG A 148 24.27 18.99 -1.05
N ARG A 149 23.61 18.17 -1.87
CA ARG A 149 23.74 16.71 -1.87
C ARG A 149 24.05 16.25 -3.29
N VAL A 150 24.99 15.31 -3.44
CA VAL A 150 25.28 14.62 -4.70
C VAL A 150 25.02 13.14 -4.51
N ASP A 151 24.13 12.58 -5.32
CA ASP A 151 23.77 11.16 -5.33
C ASP A 151 24.79 10.30 -6.09
N PRO A 152 24.73 8.95 -5.99
CA PRO A 152 25.68 8.06 -6.65
C PRO A 152 25.73 8.12 -8.17
N ASP A 153 24.67 8.60 -8.80
CA ASP A 153 24.54 8.84 -10.24
C ASP A 153 25.01 10.25 -10.65
N GLY A 154 25.42 11.08 -9.70
CA GLY A 154 25.85 12.46 -9.91
C GLY A 154 24.73 13.50 -9.82
N ALA A 155 23.50 13.12 -9.46
CA ALA A 155 22.39 14.05 -9.30
C ALA A 155 22.68 15.06 -8.16
N GLU A 156 22.65 16.36 -8.46
CA GLU A 156 22.92 17.42 -7.48
C GLU A 156 21.64 18.10 -7.00
N HIS A 157 21.41 18.07 -5.69
CA HIS A 157 20.29 18.75 -5.03
C HIS A 157 20.81 19.95 -4.27
N PHE A 158 20.14 21.10 -4.37
CA PHE A 158 20.54 22.32 -3.65
C PHE A 158 19.45 22.85 -2.74
N LYS A 159 19.87 23.41 -1.60
CA LYS A 159 19.00 24.05 -0.61
C LYS A 159 19.58 25.40 -0.18
N SER A 160 18.73 26.42 -0.16
CA SER A 160 19.06 27.73 0.39
C SER A 160 18.23 28.03 1.62
N TYR A 161 18.84 28.68 2.60
CA TYR A 161 18.19 29.00 3.86
C TYR A 161 18.34 30.49 4.19
N ASP A 162 17.35 31.06 4.87
CA ASP A 162 17.47 32.41 5.39
C ASP A 162 18.32 32.48 6.68
N ASP A 163 18.47 33.69 7.21
CA ASP A 163 19.23 33.96 8.44
C ASP A 163 18.62 33.30 9.69
N LYS A 164 17.35 32.90 9.65
CA LYS A 164 16.66 32.21 10.75
C LYS A 164 16.72 30.68 10.62
N GLY A 165 17.32 30.12 9.57
CA GLY A 165 17.39 28.67 9.38
C GLY A 165 16.29 28.07 8.53
N ARG A 166 15.38 28.87 7.96
CA ARG A 166 14.21 28.39 7.21
C ARG A 166 14.57 28.17 5.74
N LEU A 167 14.05 27.10 5.14
CA LEU A 167 14.28 26.73 3.74
C LEU A 167 13.60 27.75 2.82
N THR A 168 14.33 28.41 1.94
CA THR A 168 13.78 29.45 1.04
C THR A 168 13.70 28.99 -0.42
N VAL A 169 14.63 28.13 -0.82
CA VAL A 169 14.72 27.57 -2.18
C VAL A 169 15.20 26.14 -2.09
N GLU A 170 14.54 25.27 -2.84
CA GLU A 170 15.02 23.93 -3.19
C GLU A 170 15.15 23.86 -4.71
N GLN A 171 16.27 23.33 -5.19
CA GLN A 171 16.52 23.09 -6.61
C GLN A 171 16.84 21.62 -6.81
N ASP A 172 16.11 20.99 -7.73
CA ASP A 172 16.31 19.59 -8.09
C ASP A 172 17.49 19.40 -9.07
N PRO A 173 17.94 18.15 -9.27
CA PRO A 173 18.98 17.80 -10.24
C PRO A 173 18.77 18.23 -11.69
N LEU A 174 17.54 18.47 -12.13
CA LEU A 174 17.23 18.97 -13.49
C LEU A 174 17.07 20.50 -13.54
N GLY A 175 17.21 21.18 -12.40
CA GLY A 175 17.14 22.63 -12.25
C GLY A 175 15.75 23.20 -11.98
N ALA A 176 14.74 22.37 -11.70
CA ALA A 176 13.44 22.88 -11.26
C ALA A 176 13.57 23.50 -9.86
N ILE A 177 12.92 24.65 -9.67
CA ILE A 177 13.02 25.45 -8.44
C ILE A 177 11.69 25.47 -7.71
N THR A 178 11.71 25.12 -6.43
CA THR A 178 10.61 25.37 -5.49
C THR A 178 11.02 26.46 -4.51
N ALA A 179 10.24 27.52 -4.40
CA ALA A 179 10.53 28.64 -3.50
C ALA A 179 9.48 28.76 -2.37
N TYR A 180 9.95 29.19 -1.20
CA TYR A 180 9.17 29.30 0.03
C TYR A 180 9.27 30.72 0.57
N GLN A 181 8.14 31.33 0.91
CA GLN A 181 8.08 32.65 1.52
C GLN A 181 7.47 32.55 2.91
N TYR A 182 8.06 33.29 3.85
CA TYR A 182 7.62 33.32 5.23
C TYR A 182 7.34 34.75 5.69
N ASP A 183 6.44 34.90 6.65
CA ASP A 183 6.25 36.17 7.36
C ASP A 183 7.34 36.44 8.41
N GLU A 184 7.23 37.58 9.09
CA GLU A 184 8.15 37.99 10.17
C GLU A 184 8.13 37.02 11.35
N ALA A 185 6.97 36.41 11.63
CA ALA A 185 6.74 35.50 12.75
C ALA A 185 7.30 34.09 12.53
N GLY A 186 7.67 33.72 11.30
CA GLY A 186 8.21 32.39 11.01
C GLY A 186 7.35 31.53 10.09
N ARG A 187 6.13 31.95 9.76
CA ARG A 187 5.09 31.11 9.18
C ARG A 187 5.14 31.16 7.66
N LEU A 188 4.94 30.01 7.00
CA LEU A 188 4.96 29.89 5.54
C LEU A 188 3.72 30.60 4.97
N VAL A 189 3.88 31.63 4.14
CA VAL A 189 2.75 32.38 3.54
C VAL A 189 2.56 32.11 2.06
N ALA A 190 3.59 31.63 1.36
CA ALA A 190 3.46 31.20 -0.03
C ALA A 190 4.48 30.11 -0.41
N LEU A 191 4.04 29.21 -1.26
CA LEU A 191 4.81 28.15 -1.92
C LEU A 191 4.71 28.34 -3.43
N PHE A 192 5.86 28.39 -4.11
CA PHE A 192 5.96 28.52 -5.56
C PHE A 192 6.60 27.26 -6.15
N PRO A 193 5.81 26.31 -6.67
CA PRO A 193 6.29 25.07 -7.27
C PRO A 193 6.73 25.27 -8.73
N GLY A 194 7.64 26.23 -8.98
CA GLY A 194 8.14 26.52 -10.32
C GLY A 194 7.07 27.09 -11.27
N SER A 195 6.74 26.36 -12.34
CA SER A 195 5.77 26.78 -13.36
C SER A 195 4.31 26.63 -12.94
N ASP A 196 4.04 25.82 -11.91
CA ASP A 196 2.70 25.50 -11.44
C ASP A 196 2.07 26.63 -10.62
N GLU A 197 0.77 26.47 -10.32
CA GLU A 197 -0.01 27.44 -9.57
C GLU A 197 0.48 27.50 -8.11
N PRO A 198 0.87 28.70 -7.62
CA PRO A 198 1.36 28.85 -6.27
C PRO A 198 0.25 28.58 -5.25
N THR A 199 0.66 28.19 -4.04
CA THR A 199 -0.25 28.04 -2.91
C THR A 199 0.06 29.10 -1.87
N THR A 200 -0.95 29.83 -1.43
CA THR A 200 -0.80 30.87 -0.40
C THR A 200 -1.57 30.52 0.87
N TYR A 201 -1.04 30.94 2.01
CA TYR A 201 -1.56 30.62 3.33
C TYR A 201 -1.79 31.89 4.14
N GLU A 202 -3.01 32.06 4.66
CA GLU A 202 -3.33 33.08 5.65
C GLU A 202 -3.37 32.43 7.04
N HIS A 203 -2.71 33.07 8.00
CA HIS A 203 -2.61 32.56 9.37
C HIS A 203 -3.39 33.43 10.35
N ASP A 204 -4.01 32.78 11.33
CA ASP A 204 -4.69 33.38 12.47
C ASP A 204 -4.29 32.63 13.74
N ASP A 205 -3.89 33.35 14.79
CA ASP A 205 -3.32 32.80 16.03
C ASP A 205 -2.25 31.69 15.84
N GLY A 206 -1.39 31.86 14.83
CA GLY A 206 -0.32 30.90 14.53
C GLY A 206 -0.75 29.69 13.70
N PHE A 207 -2.05 29.50 13.46
CA PHE A 207 -2.59 28.41 12.63
C PHE A 207 -2.99 28.88 11.23
N VAL A 208 -2.96 27.97 10.25
CA VAL A 208 -3.52 28.24 8.92
C VAL A 208 -5.05 28.35 9.03
N ARG A 209 -5.59 29.47 8.55
CA ARG A 209 -7.02 29.78 8.48
C ARG A 209 -7.55 29.75 7.04
N VAL A 210 -6.74 30.16 6.05
CA VAL A 210 -7.12 30.12 4.63
C VAL A 210 -5.98 29.54 3.81
N VAL A 211 -6.33 28.64 2.89
CA VAL A 211 -5.44 28.14 1.84
C VAL A 211 -6.03 28.55 0.49
N ARG A 212 -5.19 29.08 -0.39
CA ARG A 212 -5.61 29.43 -1.77
C ARG A 212 -4.67 28.79 -2.77
N ARG A 213 -5.25 28.26 -3.86
CA ARG A 213 -4.52 27.77 -5.02
C ARG A 213 -5.38 28.04 -6.26
N GLY A 214 -4.93 28.95 -7.12
CA GLY A 214 -5.79 29.48 -8.19
C GLY A 214 -7.07 30.11 -7.64
N GLU A 215 -8.22 29.70 -8.16
CA GLU A 215 -9.55 30.17 -7.69
C GLU A 215 -10.06 29.41 -6.45
N ALA A 216 -9.43 28.28 -6.11
CA ALA A 216 -9.84 27.43 -5.00
C ALA A 216 -9.47 28.03 -3.65
N VAL A 217 -10.42 28.10 -2.72
CA VAL A 217 -10.22 28.67 -1.38
C VAL A 217 -10.77 27.73 -0.32
N TRP A 218 -9.88 27.20 0.53
CA TRP A 218 -10.26 26.43 1.72
C TRP A 218 -10.19 27.31 2.96
N LYS A 219 -11.18 27.19 3.84
CA LYS A 219 -11.21 27.93 5.12
C LYS A 219 -11.29 26.98 6.30
N TYR A 220 -10.62 27.33 7.38
CA TYR A 220 -10.56 26.56 8.61
C TYR A 220 -10.91 27.46 9.80
N GLU A 221 -11.88 27.04 10.59
CA GLU A 221 -12.20 27.65 11.89
C GLU A 221 -11.70 26.71 12.99
N ARG A 222 -11.30 27.28 14.13
CA ARG A 222 -10.67 26.55 15.23
C ARG A 222 -11.24 26.93 16.59
N ASN A 223 -11.10 26.03 17.56
CA ASN A 223 -11.34 26.30 18.97
C ASN A 223 -10.09 26.93 19.63
N ASP A 224 -10.20 27.31 20.91
CA ASP A 224 -9.10 27.90 21.69
C ASP A 224 -7.93 26.93 21.94
N GLN A 225 -8.12 25.61 21.75
CA GLN A 225 -7.06 24.60 21.83
C GLN A 225 -6.30 24.45 20.49
N GLY A 226 -6.77 25.12 19.43
CA GLY A 226 -6.20 25.04 18.10
C GLY A 226 -6.78 23.91 17.23
N ASP A 227 -7.79 23.18 17.66
CA ASP A 227 -8.42 22.11 16.86
C ASP A 227 -9.35 22.69 15.78
N VAL A 228 -9.40 22.09 14.59
CA VAL A 228 -10.32 22.52 13.50
C VAL A 228 -11.76 22.21 13.89
N THR A 229 -12.59 23.22 14.10
CA THR A 229 -14.04 23.03 14.37
C THR A 229 -14.90 23.07 13.12
N ARG A 230 -14.43 23.74 12.05
CA ARG A 230 -15.09 23.77 10.75
C ARG A 230 -14.07 23.83 9.63
N ARG A 231 -14.30 23.03 8.59
CA ARG A 231 -13.60 23.12 7.30
C ARG A 231 -14.60 23.48 6.23
N THR A 232 -14.35 24.55 5.47
CA THR A 232 -15.14 24.95 4.30
C THR A 232 -14.34 24.68 3.03
N ASP A 233 -14.95 24.02 2.06
CA ASP A 233 -14.38 23.75 0.74
C ASP A 233 -14.55 24.96 -0.23
N PRO A 234 -13.95 24.93 -1.44
CA PRO A 234 -14.08 26.01 -2.42
C PRO A 234 -15.51 26.25 -2.92
N ASP A 235 -16.38 25.24 -2.88
CA ASP A 235 -17.80 25.37 -3.26
C ASP A 235 -18.66 25.96 -2.12
N GLY A 236 -18.09 26.13 -0.92
CA GLY A 236 -18.78 26.66 0.26
C GLY A 236 -19.45 25.59 1.12
N ASN A 237 -19.29 24.31 0.81
CA ASN A 237 -19.75 23.22 1.67
C ASN A 237 -18.83 23.11 2.88
N PHE A 238 -19.39 22.75 4.04
CA PHE A 238 -18.61 22.66 5.26
C PHE A 238 -18.77 21.34 5.99
N THR A 239 -17.70 20.91 6.64
CA THR A 239 -17.68 19.80 7.59
C THR A 239 -17.35 20.37 8.96
N ASP A 240 -18.19 20.05 9.96
CA ASP A 240 -18.01 20.47 11.34
C ASP A 240 -17.43 19.34 12.20
N TYR A 241 -16.61 19.72 13.18
CA TYR A 241 -15.92 18.80 14.07
C TYR A 241 -16.15 19.20 15.53
N SER A 242 -16.46 18.22 16.37
CA SER A 242 -16.63 18.41 17.81
C SER A 242 -15.56 17.65 18.58
N TYR A 243 -14.99 18.26 19.61
CA TYR A 243 -13.95 17.65 20.45
C TYR A 243 -14.40 17.58 21.91
N ASN A 244 -13.88 16.60 22.65
CA ASN A 244 -13.99 16.61 24.11
C ASN A 244 -12.92 17.52 24.74
N LYS A 245 -12.95 17.69 26.06
CA LYS A 245 -11.99 18.53 26.81
C LYS A 245 -10.52 18.13 26.69
N TYR A 246 -10.24 16.91 26.19
CA TYR A 246 -8.91 16.37 25.98
C TYR A 246 -8.44 16.52 24.51
N GLY A 247 -9.17 17.27 23.67
CA GLY A 247 -8.83 17.44 22.25
C GLY A 247 -9.14 16.23 21.38
N GLN A 248 -9.95 15.27 21.85
CA GLN A 248 -10.29 14.08 21.08
C GLN A 248 -11.55 14.29 20.26
N LEU A 249 -11.51 13.93 18.99
CA LEU A 249 -12.63 14.08 18.06
C LEU A 249 -13.82 13.20 18.47
N THR A 250 -14.97 13.80 18.71
CA THR A 250 -16.21 13.10 19.16
C THR A 250 -17.28 13.05 18.09
N GLN A 251 -17.33 14.02 17.18
CA GLN A 251 -18.30 14.08 16.11
C GLN A 251 -17.72 14.71 14.85
N VAL A 252 -18.14 14.22 13.69
CA VAL A 252 -17.94 14.85 12.37
C VAL A 252 -19.30 14.98 11.71
N TRP A 253 -19.69 16.20 11.36
CA TRP A 253 -20.93 16.50 10.66
C TRP A 253 -20.62 16.85 9.21
N TYR A 254 -21.18 16.08 8.29
CA TYR A 254 -20.97 16.25 6.86
C TYR A 254 -21.99 17.23 6.25
N PRO A 255 -21.75 17.74 5.02
CA PRO A 255 -22.67 18.63 4.32
C PRO A 255 -24.10 18.09 4.12
N ASP A 256 -24.30 16.77 4.09
CA ASP A 256 -25.61 16.10 4.03
C ASP A 256 -26.31 15.99 5.40
N HIS A 257 -25.71 16.56 6.45
CA HIS A 257 -26.12 16.45 7.85
C HIS A 257 -26.03 15.05 8.46
N SER A 258 -25.33 14.11 7.80
CA SER A 258 -24.95 12.86 8.44
C SER A 258 -23.86 13.11 9.49
N CYS A 259 -23.79 12.22 10.50
CA CYS A 259 -22.92 12.39 11.66
C CYS A 259 -22.09 11.13 11.90
N HIS A 260 -20.78 11.27 11.89
CA HIS A 260 -19.87 10.25 12.42
C HIS A 260 -19.62 10.55 13.90
N ARG A 261 -19.90 9.63 14.80
CA ARG A 261 -19.68 9.79 16.24
C ARG A 261 -18.63 8.80 16.76
N LEU A 262 -17.76 9.31 17.64
CA LEU A 262 -16.65 8.57 18.25
C LEU A 262 -16.75 8.68 19.77
N VAL A 263 -16.70 7.54 20.46
CA VAL A 263 -16.78 7.46 21.93
C VAL A 263 -15.45 6.96 22.48
N TRP A 264 -14.86 7.73 23.39
CA TRP A 264 -13.54 7.44 23.97
C TRP A 264 -13.65 7.08 25.44
N ASN A 265 -12.76 6.23 25.92
CA ASN A 265 -12.55 6.06 27.36
C ASN A 265 -11.59 7.13 27.92
N GLU A 266 -11.45 7.18 29.24
CA GLU A 266 -10.56 8.13 29.93
C GLU A 266 -9.08 7.96 29.58
N ARG A 267 -8.68 6.77 29.09
CA ARG A 267 -7.32 6.47 28.63
C ARG A 267 -7.08 6.84 27.17
N GLY A 268 -8.03 7.52 26.55
CA GLY A 268 -7.96 8.01 25.19
C GLY A 268 -8.13 6.96 24.10
N GLN A 269 -8.79 5.83 24.41
CA GLN A 269 -8.99 4.71 23.49
C GLN A 269 -10.43 4.71 22.95
N LEU A 270 -10.59 4.50 21.65
CA LEU A 270 -11.89 4.48 20.98
C LEU A 270 -12.67 3.24 21.39
N LEU A 271 -13.80 3.39 22.09
CA LEU A 271 -14.68 2.32 22.53
C LEU A 271 -15.77 1.99 21.52
N GLU A 272 -16.34 3.02 20.90
CA GLU A 272 -17.45 2.89 19.96
C GLU A 272 -17.31 3.91 18.83
N GLU A 273 -17.62 3.47 17.62
CA GLU A 273 -17.65 4.27 16.41
C GLU A 273 -19.01 4.09 15.74
N GLN A 274 -19.80 5.15 15.70
CA GLN A 274 -21.06 5.21 14.97
C GLN A 274 -20.84 5.91 13.64
N LEU A 275 -20.89 5.14 12.55
CA LEU A 275 -20.70 5.62 11.19
C LEU A 275 -21.83 6.56 10.76
N PRO A 276 -21.60 7.42 9.75
CA PRO A 276 -22.62 8.32 9.17
C PRO A 276 -23.91 7.63 8.72
N ASN A 277 -23.80 6.35 8.36
CA ASN A 277 -24.91 5.51 7.93
C ASN A 277 -25.65 4.80 9.08
N GLY A 278 -25.26 5.05 10.33
CA GLY A 278 -25.84 4.47 11.54
C GLY A 278 -25.22 3.15 12.01
N GLY A 279 -24.31 2.53 11.26
CA GLY A 279 -23.57 1.34 11.68
C GLY A 279 -22.70 1.60 12.91
N ILE A 280 -22.58 0.63 13.80
CA ILE A 280 -21.87 0.78 15.08
C ILE A 280 -20.76 -0.26 15.19
N LYS A 281 -19.51 0.18 15.35
CA LYS A 281 -18.37 -0.69 15.69
C LYS A 281 -17.99 -0.51 17.15
N ARG A 282 -17.57 -1.59 17.81
CA ARG A 282 -17.11 -1.55 19.21
C ARG A 282 -15.74 -2.17 19.36
N TYR A 283 -14.97 -1.62 20.28
CA TYR A 283 -13.58 -2.03 20.51
C TYR A 283 -13.33 -2.24 22.00
N ARG A 284 -12.51 -3.24 22.32
CA ARG A 284 -12.01 -3.47 23.68
C ARG A 284 -10.51 -3.57 23.67
N TYR A 285 -9.90 -3.15 24.77
CA TYR A 285 -8.45 -3.12 24.93
C TYR A 285 -8.05 -3.79 26.23
N ASP A 286 -6.83 -4.33 26.27
CA ASP A 286 -6.20 -4.73 27.52
C ASP A 286 -5.58 -3.54 28.27
N ASP A 287 -4.97 -3.82 29.42
CA ASP A 287 -4.38 -2.82 30.30
C ASP A 287 -3.15 -2.12 29.69
N LEU A 288 -2.43 -2.80 28.80
CA LEU A 288 -1.35 -2.26 27.96
C LEU A 288 -1.87 -1.42 26.80
N GLY A 289 -3.18 -1.43 26.58
CA GLY A 289 -3.88 -0.64 25.59
C GLY A 289 -3.93 -1.24 24.20
N ARG A 290 -3.65 -2.54 24.07
CA ARG A 290 -3.74 -3.29 22.82
C ARG A 290 -5.18 -3.74 22.60
N LYS A 291 -5.67 -3.65 21.36
CA LYS A 291 -7.03 -4.07 21.02
C LYS A 291 -7.15 -5.59 21.18
N ILE A 292 -8.04 -6.07 22.04
CA ILE A 292 -8.28 -7.50 22.31
C ILE A 292 -9.57 -8.01 21.69
N SER A 293 -10.51 -7.12 21.36
CA SER A 293 -11.68 -7.48 20.57
C SER A 293 -12.19 -6.33 19.73
N GLN A 294 -12.85 -6.68 18.63
CA GLN A 294 -13.57 -5.78 17.76
C GLN A 294 -14.89 -6.42 17.35
N GLU A 295 -15.97 -5.69 17.53
CA GLU A 295 -17.30 -5.99 17.00
C GLU A 295 -17.54 -5.06 15.81
N ASP A 296 -17.89 -5.60 14.66
CA ASP A 296 -18.25 -4.81 13.48
C ASP A 296 -19.71 -4.30 13.53
N GLU A 297 -20.11 -3.55 12.52
CA GLU A 297 -21.47 -3.01 12.34
C GLU A 297 -22.60 -4.06 12.25
N HIS A 298 -22.26 -5.34 12.15
CA HIS A 298 -23.19 -6.47 12.09
C HIS A 298 -23.18 -7.32 13.37
N GLY A 299 -22.33 -6.99 14.35
CA GLY A 299 -22.16 -7.76 15.58
C GLY A 299 -21.11 -8.87 15.47
N ALA A 300 -20.38 -8.97 14.37
CA ALA A 300 -19.37 -10.01 14.17
C ALA A 300 -18.13 -9.71 15.04
N LEU A 301 -17.83 -10.63 15.96
CA LEU A 301 -16.79 -10.45 16.97
C LEU A 301 -15.47 -11.11 16.54
N THR A 302 -14.43 -10.30 16.37
CA THR A 302 -13.05 -10.76 16.19
C THR A 302 -12.25 -10.51 17.47
N GLN A 303 -11.48 -11.50 17.91
CA GLN A 303 -10.64 -11.41 19.11
C GLN A 303 -9.15 -11.51 18.76
N PHE A 304 -8.31 -10.84 19.54
CA PHE A 304 -6.87 -10.74 19.31
C PHE A 304 -6.10 -11.11 20.57
N GLU A 305 -5.10 -11.98 20.44
CA GLU A 305 -4.17 -12.33 21.52
C GLU A 305 -2.77 -11.82 21.22
N TRP A 306 -2.11 -11.25 22.22
CA TRP A 306 -0.80 -10.59 22.07
C TRP A 306 0.22 -11.20 23.02
N ASN A 307 1.48 -11.28 22.60
CA ASN A 307 2.58 -11.58 23.52
C ASN A 307 3.02 -10.34 24.32
N HIS A 308 3.90 -10.49 25.31
CA HIS A 308 4.35 -9.41 26.20
C HIS A 308 5.14 -8.28 25.50
N VAL A 309 5.57 -8.45 24.24
CA VAL A 309 6.18 -7.37 23.45
C VAL A 309 5.25 -6.79 22.40
N GLY A 310 3.95 -7.06 22.51
CA GLY A 310 2.91 -6.48 21.66
C GLY A 310 2.81 -7.09 20.26
N ARG A 311 3.28 -8.32 20.06
CA ARG A 311 3.12 -9.05 18.78
C ARG A 311 1.85 -9.90 18.81
N LEU A 312 1.07 -9.87 17.73
CA LEU A 312 -0.18 -10.61 17.58
C LEU A 312 0.09 -12.11 17.42
N VAL A 313 -0.28 -12.95 18.39
CA VAL A 313 0.00 -14.40 18.33
C VAL A 313 -1.20 -15.22 17.85
N GLN A 314 -2.41 -14.70 18.01
CA GLN A 314 -3.63 -15.38 17.56
C GLN A 314 -4.74 -14.37 17.23
N ILE A 315 -5.51 -14.69 16.17
CA ILE A 315 -6.79 -14.08 15.85
C ILE A 315 -7.86 -15.16 15.98
N VAL A 316 -8.99 -14.84 16.60
CA VAL A 316 -10.20 -15.66 16.58
C VAL A 316 -11.24 -14.93 15.75
N LEU A 317 -11.65 -15.51 14.64
CA LEU A 317 -12.67 -14.97 13.73
C LEU A 317 -14.08 -15.13 14.32
N PRO A 318 -15.09 -14.43 13.78
CA PRO A 318 -16.49 -14.57 14.22
C PRO A 318 -17.02 -16.00 14.18
N SER A 319 -16.51 -16.85 13.28
CA SER A 319 -16.85 -18.27 13.20
C SER A 319 -16.25 -19.13 14.31
N GLY A 320 -15.32 -18.59 15.11
CA GLY A 320 -14.51 -19.33 16.08
C GLY A 320 -13.23 -19.95 15.50
N ASP A 321 -13.01 -19.85 14.19
CA ASP A 321 -11.77 -20.28 13.56
C ASP A 321 -10.59 -19.39 13.97
N THR A 322 -9.38 -19.97 13.99
CA THR A 322 -8.20 -19.27 14.51
C THR A 322 -7.09 -19.18 13.49
N ARG A 323 -6.43 -18.03 13.45
CA ARG A 323 -5.15 -17.83 12.77
C ARG A 323 -4.05 -17.58 13.79
N LYS A 324 -2.88 -18.19 13.63
CA LYS A 324 -1.78 -18.11 14.62
C LYS A 324 -0.45 -17.70 13.99
N TYR A 325 0.35 -16.97 14.75
CA TYR A 325 1.64 -16.45 14.30
C TYR A 325 2.76 -16.73 15.30
N THR A 326 3.94 -17.05 14.79
CA THR A 326 5.19 -17.07 15.56
C THR A 326 6.18 -16.05 14.99
N TYR A 327 7.13 -15.57 15.79
CA TYR A 327 8.02 -14.47 15.42
C TYR A 327 9.48 -14.79 15.73
N ASN A 328 10.40 -14.16 14.98
CA ASN A 328 11.80 -14.03 15.37
C ASN A 328 12.02 -12.78 16.25
N ALA A 329 13.26 -12.56 16.69
CA ALA A 329 13.61 -11.43 17.55
C ALA A 329 13.53 -10.05 16.87
N TYR A 330 13.45 -9.99 15.54
CA TYR A 330 13.13 -8.77 14.79
C TYR A 330 11.63 -8.48 14.73
N GLY A 331 10.80 -9.29 15.38
CA GLY A 331 9.34 -9.19 15.27
C GLY A 331 8.80 -9.54 13.89
N LYS A 332 9.55 -10.32 13.09
CA LYS A 332 9.10 -10.81 11.79
C LYS A 332 8.49 -12.21 11.94
N ILE A 333 7.43 -12.49 11.18
CA ILE A 333 6.68 -13.75 11.26
C ILE A 333 7.55 -14.91 10.79
N THR A 334 7.73 -15.97 11.58
CA THR A 334 8.47 -17.19 11.18
C THR A 334 7.53 -18.33 10.79
N SER A 335 6.29 -18.30 11.25
CA SER A 335 5.24 -19.24 10.88
C SER A 335 3.89 -18.56 10.97
N GLU A 336 3.05 -18.81 9.98
CA GLU A 336 1.63 -18.51 9.99
C GLU A 336 0.87 -19.83 9.88
N ARG A 337 -0.13 -20.01 10.74
CA ARG A 337 -1.11 -21.10 10.64
C ARG A 337 -2.47 -20.50 10.34
N ASP A 338 -3.05 -20.87 9.21
CA ASP A 338 -4.36 -20.41 8.77
C ASP A 338 -5.52 -21.12 9.50
N GLU A 339 -6.75 -20.75 9.13
CA GLU A 339 -8.00 -21.26 9.69
C GLU A 339 -8.25 -22.76 9.41
N LEU A 340 -7.61 -23.30 8.36
CA LEU A 340 -7.64 -24.73 7.99
C LEU A 340 -6.53 -25.53 8.69
N GLY A 341 -5.60 -24.85 9.36
CA GLY A 341 -4.45 -25.45 10.03
C GLY A 341 -3.23 -25.64 9.13
N HIS A 342 -3.27 -25.14 7.90
CA HIS A 342 -2.13 -25.12 7.00
C HIS A 342 -1.05 -24.17 7.53
N VAL A 343 0.22 -24.54 7.33
CA VAL A 343 1.35 -23.80 7.90
C VAL A 343 2.24 -23.28 6.79
N THR A 344 2.33 -21.96 6.67
CA THR A 344 3.36 -21.29 5.88
C THR A 344 4.50 -20.89 6.80
N ARG A 345 5.75 -21.16 6.39
CA ARG A 345 6.94 -20.80 7.17
C ARG A 345 7.79 -19.79 6.42
N TYR A 346 8.43 -18.91 7.18
CA TYR A 346 9.32 -17.89 6.66
C TYR A 346 10.67 -18.01 7.35
N GLU A 347 11.70 -18.09 6.53
CA GLU A 347 13.09 -18.02 6.96
C GLU A 347 13.69 -16.72 6.48
N TYR A 348 14.66 -16.23 7.24
CA TYR A 348 15.27 -14.93 7.05
C TYR A 348 16.75 -15.10 6.70
N ALA A 349 17.27 -14.17 5.91
CA ALA A 349 18.70 -14.09 5.63
C ALA A 349 19.47 -13.94 6.94
N ASP A 350 20.65 -14.56 7.01
CA ASP A 350 21.38 -14.72 8.28
C ASP A 350 21.61 -13.37 8.99
N GLY A 351 21.20 -13.30 10.25
CA GLY A 351 21.22 -12.09 11.06
C GLY A 351 20.33 -10.94 10.58
N LEU A 352 19.59 -11.06 9.48
CA LEU A 352 18.79 -9.99 8.88
C LEU A 352 17.28 -10.21 9.06
N HIS A 353 16.52 -9.15 8.81
CA HIS A 353 15.05 -9.17 8.83
C HIS A 353 14.44 -9.41 7.44
N LEU A 354 15.27 -9.76 6.45
CA LEU A 354 14.89 -10.00 5.05
C LEU A 354 14.54 -11.47 4.86
N ILE A 355 13.40 -11.77 4.24
CA ILE A 355 12.98 -13.16 4.00
C ILE A 355 13.95 -13.79 2.99
N SER A 356 14.61 -14.89 3.33
CA SER A 356 15.45 -15.68 2.41
C SER A 356 14.68 -16.83 1.78
N ARG A 357 13.64 -17.33 2.46
CA ARG A 357 12.82 -18.44 1.96
C ARG A 357 11.41 -18.40 2.54
N ARG A 358 10.42 -18.61 1.68
CA ARG A 358 9.02 -18.90 2.05
C ARG A 358 8.74 -20.37 1.72
N ILE A 359 8.24 -21.12 2.69
CA ILE A 359 7.83 -22.52 2.52
C ILE A 359 6.31 -22.52 2.62
N ASN A 360 5.65 -22.87 1.51
CA ASN A 360 4.21 -22.94 1.40
C ASN A 360 3.65 -24.17 2.16
N ALA A 361 2.33 -24.19 2.34
CA ALA A 361 1.64 -25.25 3.09
C ALA A 361 1.78 -26.65 2.47
N ASP A 362 1.94 -26.73 1.15
CA ASP A 362 2.15 -27.97 0.40
C ASP A 362 3.63 -28.41 0.37
N GLY A 363 4.53 -27.64 0.98
CA GLY A 363 5.97 -27.90 1.03
C GLY A 363 6.77 -27.30 -0.13
N THR A 364 6.12 -26.70 -1.14
CA THR A 364 6.81 -25.92 -2.17
C THR A 364 7.45 -24.67 -1.55
N GLN A 365 8.43 -24.08 -2.22
CA GLN A 365 9.19 -22.97 -1.64
C GLN A 365 9.59 -21.92 -2.68
N VAL A 366 9.66 -20.67 -2.24
CA VAL A 366 10.24 -19.55 -2.98
C VAL A 366 11.46 -19.06 -2.21
N LYS A 367 12.57 -18.80 -2.89
CA LYS A 367 13.79 -18.25 -2.29
C LYS A 367 14.07 -16.84 -2.79
N TYR A 368 14.71 -16.04 -1.94
CA TYR A 368 15.03 -14.65 -2.21
C TYR A 368 16.49 -14.38 -1.87
N ARG A 369 17.15 -13.54 -2.67
CA ARG A 369 18.55 -13.13 -2.46
C ARG A 369 18.71 -11.63 -2.46
N TYR A 370 19.64 -11.13 -1.66
CA TYR A 370 19.89 -9.70 -1.44
C TYR A 370 21.39 -9.43 -1.52
N ASP A 371 21.95 -9.57 -2.71
CA ASP A 371 23.40 -9.45 -2.92
C ASP A 371 23.84 -7.98 -3.14
N ASN A 372 22.88 -7.05 -3.23
CA ASN A 372 23.13 -5.62 -3.39
C ASN A 372 23.55 -4.95 -2.06
N VAL A 373 24.43 -3.95 -2.12
CA VAL A 373 24.98 -3.25 -0.93
C VAL A 373 23.95 -2.44 -0.14
N ARG A 374 22.82 -2.10 -0.78
CA ARG A 374 21.64 -1.48 -0.15
C ARG A 374 20.63 -2.52 0.33
N LEU A 375 20.99 -3.80 0.34
CA LEU A 375 20.12 -4.94 0.69
C LEU A 375 18.86 -5.06 -0.19
N LEU A 376 18.94 -4.63 -1.44
CA LEU A 376 17.86 -4.77 -2.43
C LEU A 376 17.75 -6.22 -2.92
N LEU A 377 16.55 -6.65 -3.28
CA LEU A 377 16.26 -7.98 -3.81
C LEU A 377 16.91 -8.16 -5.18
N THR A 378 17.82 -9.11 -5.33
CA THR A 378 18.56 -9.33 -6.59
C THR A 378 18.09 -10.55 -7.36
N GLU A 379 17.50 -11.55 -6.68
CA GLU A 379 17.03 -12.78 -7.33
C GLU A 379 15.85 -13.39 -6.55
N ILE A 380 14.86 -13.91 -7.30
CA ILE A 380 13.78 -14.78 -6.81
C ILE A 380 13.92 -16.12 -7.52
N GLU A 381 14.01 -17.21 -6.77
CA GLU A 381 13.89 -18.58 -7.29
C GLU A 381 12.49 -19.10 -6.95
N ASN A 382 11.69 -19.42 -7.97
CA ASN A 382 10.32 -19.93 -7.78
C ASN A 382 10.32 -21.42 -7.38
N GLU A 383 9.12 -21.97 -7.21
CA GLU A 383 8.85 -23.33 -6.73
C GLU A 383 9.40 -24.44 -7.64
N VAL A 384 9.71 -24.13 -8.90
CA VAL A 384 10.26 -25.06 -9.90
C VAL A 384 11.74 -24.79 -10.22
N GLY A 385 12.37 -23.81 -9.55
CA GLY A 385 13.79 -23.48 -9.71
C GLY A 385 14.11 -22.47 -10.82
N GLU A 386 13.11 -21.85 -11.43
CA GLU A 386 13.32 -20.74 -12.37
C GLU A 386 13.67 -19.46 -11.60
N THR A 387 14.44 -18.58 -12.24
CA THR A 387 14.99 -17.39 -11.58
C THR A 387 14.50 -16.10 -12.22
N TYR A 388 13.98 -15.18 -11.41
CA TYR A 388 13.77 -13.78 -11.77
C TYR A 388 14.94 -12.95 -11.21
N ARG A 389 15.57 -12.09 -12.02
CA ARG A 389 16.76 -11.34 -11.61
C ARG A 389 16.58 -9.84 -11.74
N LEU A 390 17.10 -9.09 -10.77
CA LEU A 390 17.06 -7.64 -10.70
C LEU A 390 18.49 -7.09 -10.60
N GLN A 391 18.82 -6.19 -11.50
CA GLN A 391 20.07 -5.44 -11.51
C GLN A 391 19.77 -3.97 -11.22
N TYR A 392 20.66 -3.30 -10.51
CA TYR A 392 20.45 -1.95 -10.03
C TYR A 392 21.56 -1.00 -10.45
N HIS A 393 21.20 0.24 -10.73
CA HIS A 393 22.12 1.38 -10.75
C HIS A 393 22.63 1.66 -9.33
N ALA A 394 23.75 2.39 -9.21
CA ALA A 394 24.36 2.72 -7.92
C ALA A 394 23.44 3.54 -6.99
N ASN A 395 22.50 4.30 -7.55
CA ASN A 395 21.47 5.05 -6.82
C ASN A 395 20.34 4.15 -6.28
N GLY A 396 20.29 2.87 -6.67
CA GLY A 396 19.28 1.89 -6.24
C GLY A 396 18.07 1.76 -7.18
N LEU A 397 18.03 2.46 -8.31
CA LEU A 397 17.00 2.27 -9.34
C LEU A 397 17.27 0.99 -10.15
N ILE A 398 16.22 0.31 -10.62
CA ILE A 398 16.36 -0.94 -11.39
C ILE A 398 17.00 -0.62 -12.74
N GLN A 399 18.20 -1.14 -13.00
CA GLN A 399 18.84 -1.04 -14.30
C GLN A 399 18.25 -2.02 -15.31
N GLN A 400 18.02 -3.26 -14.89
CA GLN A 400 17.51 -4.32 -15.74
C GLN A 400 16.79 -5.38 -14.91
N GLU A 401 15.68 -5.87 -15.41
CA GLU A 401 15.03 -7.09 -14.93
C GLU A 401 15.16 -8.21 -15.95
N THR A 402 15.26 -9.45 -15.47
CA THR A 402 15.14 -10.68 -16.27
C THR A 402 14.00 -11.51 -15.70
N GLY A 403 12.95 -11.71 -16.49
CA GLY A 403 11.77 -12.51 -16.13
C GLY A 403 12.09 -14.00 -15.95
N PHE A 404 11.14 -14.76 -15.40
CA PHE A 404 11.23 -16.23 -15.31
C PHE A 404 11.29 -16.89 -16.70
N ASP A 405 10.73 -16.23 -17.70
CA ASP A 405 10.79 -16.60 -19.12
C ASP A 405 12.09 -16.17 -19.83
N GLY A 406 13.00 -15.52 -19.12
CA GLY A 406 14.27 -15.03 -19.66
C GLY A 406 14.16 -13.68 -20.39
N GLN A 407 12.96 -13.11 -20.53
CA GLN A 407 12.78 -11.80 -21.15
C GLN A 407 13.48 -10.72 -20.33
N ARG A 408 14.14 -9.79 -21.02
CA ARG A 408 14.90 -8.72 -20.37
C ARG A 408 14.26 -7.37 -20.66
N THR A 409 14.09 -6.58 -19.60
CA THR A 409 13.67 -5.18 -19.70
C THR A 409 14.71 -4.32 -19.01
N ALA A 410 15.25 -3.34 -19.72
CA ALA A 410 16.24 -2.39 -19.21
C ALA A 410 15.63 -0.98 -19.06
N TYR A 411 16.14 -0.22 -18.10
CA TYR A 411 15.63 1.10 -17.74
C TYR A 411 16.76 2.13 -17.61
N ILE A 412 16.52 3.31 -18.19
CA ILE A 412 17.37 4.49 -18.06
C ILE A 412 16.53 5.60 -17.42
N TYR A 413 17.13 6.28 -16.44
CA TYR A 413 16.48 7.34 -15.69
C TYR A 413 17.21 8.66 -15.91
N ASP A 414 16.47 9.76 -15.75
CA ASP A 414 17.08 11.08 -15.57
C ASP A 414 17.67 11.23 -14.15
N LEU A 415 18.31 12.37 -13.88
CA LEU A 415 18.92 12.65 -12.57
C LEU A 415 17.89 12.91 -11.44
N ASN A 416 16.62 13.09 -11.77
CA ASN A 416 15.54 13.12 -10.78
C ASN A 416 14.99 11.71 -10.49
N GLY A 417 15.55 10.67 -11.12
CA GLY A 417 15.10 9.29 -10.99
C GLY A 417 13.83 8.99 -11.77
N ASN A 418 13.40 9.85 -12.70
CA ASN A 418 12.26 9.56 -13.57
C ASN A 418 12.70 8.68 -14.74
N LEU A 419 11.85 7.71 -15.09
CA LEU A 419 12.08 6.85 -16.25
C LEU A 419 12.13 7.70 -17.53
N GLN A 420 13.24 7.62 -18.25
CA GLN A 420 13.49 8.30 -19.53
C GLN A 420 13.41 7.32 -20.71
N GLU A 421 13.85 6.07 -20.53
CA GLU A 421 13.82 5.04 -21.56
C GLU A 421 13.55 3.66 -20.95
N LYS A 422 12.63 2.90 -21.58
CA LYS A 422 12.40 1.47 -21.33
C LYS A 422 12.77 0.71 -22.59
N THR A 423 13.62 -0.30 -22.45
CA THR A 423 14.05 -1.17 -23.56
C THR A 423 13.65 -2.61 -23.25
N GLU A 424 12.75 -3.17 -24.05
CA GLU A 424 12.36 -4.59 -23.99
C GLU A 424 13.17 -5.36 -25.03
N HIS A 425 13.79 -6.47 -24.62
CA HIS A 425 14.65 -7.28 -25.47
C HIS A 425 13.96 -8.59 -25.85
N GLY A 426 13.72 -8.78 -27.14
CA GLY A 426 13.15 -10.03 -27.65
C GLY A 426 14.17 -11.17 -27.68
N ASP A 427 13.68 -12.41 -27.62
CA ASP A 427 14.48 -13.63 -27.65
C ASP A 427 15.22 -13.82 -29.01
N ASP A 428 14.79 -13.10 -30.04
CA ASP A 428 15.44 -13.05 -31.37
C ASP A 428 16.49 -11.92 -31.51
N GLY A 429 16.73 -11.15 -30.43
CA GLY A 429 17.64 -10.01 -30.41
C GLY A 429 17.01 -8.68 -30.86
N SER A 430 15.74 -8.66 -31.24
CA SER A 430 15.00 -7.41 -31.49
C SER A 430 14.82 -6.59 -30.20
N GLN A 431 14.54 -5.30 -30.35
CA GLN A 431 14.36 -4.39 -29.22
C GLN A 431 13.13 -3.50 -29.46
N LEU A 432 12.33 -3.32 -28.42
CA LEU A 432 11.28 -2.32 -28.37
C LEU A 432 11.70 -1.24 -27.39
N VAL A 433 11.88 -0.01 -27.89
CA VAL A 433 12.34 1.13 -27.10
C VAL A 433 11.21 2.13 -26.95
N THR A 434 10.80 2.39 -25.71
CA THR A 434 9.86 3.46 -25.37
C THR A 434 10.59 4.58 -24.65
N ARG A 435 10.40 5.82 -25.09
CA ARG A 435 11.04 7.02 -24.48
C ARG A 435 9.99 7.91 -23.83
N TYR A 436 10.38 8.56 -22.74
CA TYR A 436 9.52 9.41 -21.93
C TYR A 436 10.16 10.79 -21.76
N GLU A 437 9.39 11.84 -21.98
CA GLU A 437 9.78 13.22 -21.78
C GLU A 437 8.87 13.85 -20.73
N ARG A 438 9.46 14.64 -19.82
CA ARG A 438 8.74 15.24 -18.69
C ARG A 438 8.96 16.74 -18.64
N ASP A 439 8.00 17.45 -18.07
CA ASP A 439 8.19 18.85 -17.70
C ASP A 439 8.98 19.01 -16.40
N TYR A 440 9.26 20.25 -16.00
CA TYR A 440 9.97 20.57 -14.77
C TYR A 440 9.22 20.20 -13.48
N ALA A 441 7.93 19.88 -13.55
CA ALA A 441 7.16 19.34 -12.43
C ALA A 441 7.18 17.80 -12.40
N GLY A 442 7.93 17.15 -13.31
CA GLY A 442 8.03 15.70 -13.42
C GLY A 442 6.84 15.03 -14.12
N ARG A 443 5.92 15.79 -14.70
CA ARG A 443 4.74 15.24 -15.40
C ARG A 443 5.14 14.79 -16.80
N LEU A 444 4.63 13.63 -17.23
CA LEU A 444 4.90 13.07 -18.56
C LEU A 444 4.25 13.96 -19.62
N VAL A 445 5.02 14.58 -20.51
CA VAL A 445 4.49 15.45 -21.59
C VAL A 445 4.50 14.76 -22.95
N ARG A 446 5.39 13.77 -23.15
CA ARG A 446 5.47 12.98 -24.38
C ARG A 446 5.98 11.58 -24.10
N LYS A 447 5.36 10.60 -24.74
CA LYS A 447 5.80 9.20 -24.81
C LYS A 447 6.04 8.83 -26.26
N THR A 448 7.25 8.42 -26.61
CA THR A 448 7.58 7.92 -27.95
C THR A 448 7.59 6.40 -27.92
N LEU A 449 6.77 5.77 -28.74
CA LEU A 449 6.59 4.32 -28.84
C LEU A 449 7.64 3.67 -29.75
N PRO A 450 7.84 2.35 -29.67
CA PRO A 450 8.85 1.65 -30.48
C PRO A 450 8.64 1.73 -32.00
N ASP A 451 7.41 1.95 -32.44
CA ASP A 451 7.07 2.14 -33.86
C ASP A 451 7.27 3.59 -34.36
N GLY A 452 7.70 4.49 -33.48
CA GLY A 452 7.92 5.91 -33.76
C GLY A 452 6.70 6.80 -33.55
N ASN A 453 5.54 6.25 -33.18
CA ASN A 453 4.36 7.04 -32.82
C ASN A 453 4.57 7.77 -31.48
N HIS A 454 3.85 8.86 -31.28
CA HIS A 454 3.92 9.67 -30.06
C HIS A 454 2.57 9.72 -29.35
N VAL A 455 2.61 9.76 -28.03
CA VAL A 455 1.48 10.10 -27.17
C VAL A 455 1.85 11.36 -26.41
N ASP A 456 1.15 12.45 -26.67
CA ASP A 456 1.37 13.77 -26.07
C ASP A 456 0.37 14.03 -24.96
N TYR A 457 0.83 14.67 -23.89
CA TYR A 457 0.04 14.96 -22.69
C TYR A 457 0.11 16.46 -22.38
N ALA A 458 -1.04 17.05 -22.07
CA ALA A 458 -1.12 18.45 -21.65
C ALA A 458 -1.70 18.56 -20.24
N TYR A 459 -1.21 19.52 -19.46
CA TYR A 459 -1.68 19.79 -18.10
C TYR A 459 -2.03 21.26 -17.92
N ASP A 460 -2.97 21.54 -17.01
CA ASP A 460 -3.17 22.90 -16.52
C ASP A 460 -2.10 23.28 -15.48
N ARG A 461 -2.11 24.53 -15.02
CA ARG A 461 -1.17 25.02 -13.99
C ARG A 461 -1.40 24.38 -12.61
N GLN A 462 -2.55 23.76 -12.37
CA GLN A 462 -2.87 23.07 -11.12
C GLN A 462 -2.35 21.61 -11.12
N GLY A 463 -1.92 21.11 -12.29
CA GLY A 463 -1.43 19.76 -12.52
C GLY A 463 -2.50 18.79 -12.98
N ASN A 464 -3.69 19.27 -13.34
CA ASN A 464 -4.76 18.44 -13.89
C ASN A 464 -4.46 18.11 -15.35
N LEU A 465 -4.67 16.85 -15.75
CA LEU A 465 -4.45 16.38 -17.12
C LEU A 465 -5.53 16.91 -18.04
N LEU A 466 -5.20 17.80 -18.97
CA LEU A 466 -6.15 18.41 -19.91
C LEU A 466 -6.41 17.56 -21.15
N SER A 467 -5.37 16.93 -21.70
CA SER A 467 -5.51 16.08 -22.89
C SER A 467 -4.46 15.00 -22.98
N VAL A 468 -4.81 13.94 -23.71
CA VAL A 468 -3.88 12.90 -24.18
C VAL A 468 -4.15 12.65 -25.66
N GLU A 469 -3.11 12.78 -26.48
CA GLU A 469 -3.22 12.69 -27.94
C GLU A 469 -2.23 11.67 -28.50
N ASP A 470 -2.72 10.59 -29.10
CA ASP A 470 -1.92 9.54 -29.76
C ASP A 470 -1.95 9.63 -31.31
N GLY A 471 -2.49 10.72 -31.85
CA GLY A 471 -2.73 10.90 -33.28
C GLY A 471 -3.94 10.14 -33.85
N HIS A 472 -4.69 9.42 -33.02
CA HIS A 472 -5.86 8.64 -33.43
C HIS A 472 -7.11 8.99 -32.63
N TRP A 473 -7.04 8.92 -31.31
CA TRP A 473 -8.15 9.12 -30.40
C TRP A 473 -7.76 10.10 -29.29
N ALA A 474 -8.01 11.38 -29.51
CA ALA A 474 -7.75 12.40 -28.50
C ALA A 474 -8.71 12.24 -27.32
N LEU A 475 -8.14 12.23 -26.13
CA LEU A 475 -8.84 12.33 -24.86
C LEU A 475 -8.69 13.75 -24.33
N ALA A 476 -9.77 14.33 -23.80
CA ALA A 476 -9.71 15.64 -23.14
C ALA A 476 -10.56 15.66 -21.88
N TYR A 477 -10.14 16.45 -20.89
CA TYR A 477 -10.75 16.49 -19.56
C TYR A 477 -11.00 17.93 -19.11
N GLU A 478 -12.15 18.15 -18.49
CA GLU A 478 -12.53 19.40 -17.83
C GLU A 478 -12.63 19.17 -16.32
N TYR A 479 -12.26 20.18 -15.52
CA TYR A 479 -12.28 20.10 -14.05
C TYR A 479 -12.99 21.30 -13.43
N ASP A 480 -13.55 21.13 -12.23
CA ASP A 480 -14.04 22.23 -11.41
C ASP A 480 -12.95 22.85 -10.52
N SER A 481 -13.31 23.88 -9.75
CA SER A 481 -12.40 24.58 -8.83
C SER A 481 -11.86 23.71 -7.68
N GLN A 482 -12.44 22.53 -7.46
CA GLN A 482 -11.95 21.55 -6.48
C GLN A 482 -11.08 20.47 -7.14
N ASN A 483 -10.73 20.61 -8.41
CA ASN A 483 -10.02 19.63 -9.23
C ASN A 483 -10.80 18.31 -9.41
N ARG A 484 -12.14 18.34 -9.38
CA ARG A 484 -12.98 17.17 -9.71
C ARG A 484 -13.31 17.19 -11.20
N LEU A 485 -13.33 16.02 -11.83
CA LEU A 485 -13.61 15.86 -13.25
C LEU A 485 -15.06 16.26 -13.58
N THR A 486 -15.28 17.24 -14.44
CA THR A 486 -16.63 17.68 -14.86
C THR A 486 -17.00 17.20 -16.25
N ALA A 487 -16.01 16.92 -17.11
CA ALA A 487 -16.26 16.29 -18.40
C ALA A 487 -15.08 15.45 -18.86
N GLU A 488 -15.40 14.38 -19.58
CA GLU A 488 -14.45 13.54 -20.31
C GLU A 488 -14.89 13.46 -21.77
N HIS A 489 -13.98 13.73 -22.68
CA HIS A 489 -14.19 13.68 -24.12
C HIS A 489 -13.42 12.50 -24.70
N GLN A 490 -14.11 11.60 -25.38
CA GLN A 490 -13.52 10.46 -26.08
C GLN A 490 -14.01 10.45 -27.53
N GLY A 491 -13.22 11.01 -28.44
CA GLY A 491 -13.63 11.18 -29.84
C GLY A 491 -14.90 12.06 -29.95
N TRP A 492 -16.01 11.49 -30.42
CA TRP A 492 -17.30 12.20 -30.53
C TRP A 492 -18.14 12.16 -29.24
N GLY A 493 -17.80 11.27 -28.30
CA GLY A 493 -18.54 11.08 -27.06
C GLY A 493 -18.10 12.05 -25.98
N THR A 494 -19.04 12.58 -25.21
CA THR A 494 -18.74 13.37 -24.01
C THR A 494 -19.56 12.86 -22.83
N LEU A 495 -18.87 12.50 -21.75
CA LEU A 495 -19.47 12.28 -20.45
C LEU A 495 -19.38 13.58 -19.66
N ARG A 496 -20.44 13.95 -18.93
CA ARG A 496 -20.39 15.09 -18.00
C ARG A 496 -20.83 14.67 -16.62
N TYR A 497 -20.05 15.09 -15.63
CA TYR A 497 -20.20 14.70 -14.23
C TYR A 497 -20.66 15.89 -13.39
N GLY A 498 -21.48 15.63 -12.39
CA GLY A 498 -21.87 16.59 -11.37
C GLY A 498 -21.88 15.92 -10.00
N TYR A 499 -21.42 16.65 -8.98
CA TYR A 499 -21.22 16.13 -7.63
C TYR A 499 -22.19 16.76 -6.63
N ASN A 500 -22.53 16.02 -5.57
CA ASN A 500 -23.28 16.57 -4.45
C ASN A 500 -22.35 17.34 -3.48
N ALA A 501 -22.94 17.95 -2.44
CA ALA A 501 -22.22 18.71 -1.42
C ALA A 501 -21.19 17.89 -0.63
N CYS A 502 -21.33 16.56 -0.59
CA CYS A 502 -20.36 15.64 0.02
C CYS A 502 -19.28 15.17 -0.98
N GLY A 503 -19.26 15.68 -2.21
CA GLY A 503 -18.31 15.31 -3.26
C GLY A 503 -18.60 13.98 -3.95
N GLN A 504 -19.76 13.38 -3.74
CA GLN A 504 -20.15 12.12 -4.39
C GLN A 504 -20.75 12.40 -5.78
N LEU A 505 -20.53 11.51 -6.74
CA LEU A 505 -21.13 11.61 -8.07
C LEU A 505 -22.66 11.58 -7.94
N GLN A 506 -23.33 12.63 -8.41
CA GLN A 506 -24.78 12.76 -8.37
C GLN A 506 -25.40 12.72 -9.76
N ASN A 507 -24.74 13.31 -10.76
CA ASN A 507 -25.27 13.42 -12.11
C ASN A 507 -24.23 12.94 -13.12
N LEU A 508 -24.64 12.08 -14.04
CA LEU A 508 -23.86 11.66 -15.21
C LEU A 508 -24.70 11.89 -16.46
N ARG A 509 -24.23 12.74 -17.37
CA ARG A 509 -24.81 12.93 -18.69
C ARG A 509 -24.01 12.10 -19.70
N LEU A 510 -24.69 11.17 -20.36
CA LEU A 510 -24.13 10.30 -21.38
C LEU A 510 -24.00 11.03 -22.74
N PRO A 511 -23.19 10.52 -23.69
CA PRO A 511 -22.99 11.14 -25.00
C PRO A 511 -24.26 11.32 -25.82
N ASP A 512 -25.25 10.44 -25.62
CA ASP A 512 -26.56 10.48 -26.26
C ASP A 512 -27.56 11.41 -25.53
N ASN A 513 -27.06 12.23 -24.60
CA ASN A 513 -27.82 13.15 -23.76
C ASN A 513 -28.71 12.50 -22.68
N ASN A 514 -28.71 11.17 -22.54
CA ASN A 514 -29.36 10.51 -21.42
C ASN A 514 -28.70 10.94 -20.10
N ARG A 515 -29.52 11.06 -19.05
CA ARG A 515 -29.08 11.48 -17.72
C ARG A 515 -29.24 10.34 -16.74
N VAL A 516 -28.15 9.96 -16.10
CA VAL A 516 -28.13 9.04 -14.98
C VAL A 516 -27.97 9.85 -13.70
N VAL A 517 -28.90 9.70 -12.75
CA VAL A 517 -28.83 10.39 -11.45
C VAL A 517 -28.63 9.34 -10.35
N PHE A 518 -27.66 9.60 -9.49
CA PHE A 518 -27.32 8.75 -8.34
C PHE A 518 -27.77 9.46 -7.06
N ASN A 519 -28.88 9.01 -6.50
CA ASN A 519 -29.39 9.55 -5.25
C ASN A 519 -28.80 8.75 -4.10
N HIS A 520 -28.21 9.46 -3.13
CA HIS A 520 -27.62 8.85 -1.95
C HIS A 520 -28.43 9.23 -0.71
N ASP A 521 -28.65 8.27 0.17
CA ASP A 521 -29.14 8.50 1.52
C ASP A 521 -28.08 9.21 2.38
N LYS A 522 -28.51 9.76 3.51
CA LYS A 522 -27.58 10.33 4.51
C LYS A 522 -26.53 9.30 4.90
N GLY A 523 -25.28 9.72 4.93
CA GLY A 523 -24.14 8.84 5.20
C GLY A 523 -23.63 8.10 3.98
N GLY A 524 -24.18 8.39 2.79
CA GLY A 524 -23.55 8.13 1.51
C GLY A 524 -23.92 6.82 0.82
N HIS A 525 -24.91 6.07 1.32
CA HIS A 525 -25.39 4.86 0.64
C HIS A 525 -26.21 5.21 -0.59
N LEU A 526 -26.00 4.49 -1.70
CA LEU A 526 -26.80 4.66 -2.90
C LEU A 526 -28.25 4.22 -2.61
N ALA A 527 -29.21 5.11 -2.77
CA ALA A 527 -30.64 4.84 -2.54
C ALA A 527 -31.33 4.46 -3.86
N THR A 528 -31.13 5.27 -4.90
CA THR A 528 -31.69 5.01 -6.24
C THR A 528 -30.74 5.42 -7.35
N VAL A 529 -30.86 4.74 -8.49
CA VAL A 529 -30.30 5.18 -9.77
C VAL A 529 -31.47 5.48 -10.70
N GLU A 530 -31.48 6.66 -11.28
CA GLU A 530 -32.51 7.09 -12.23
C GLU A 530 -31.91 7.22 -13.63
N LEU A 531 -32.70 6.89 -14.65
CA LEU A 531 -32.40 7.16 -16.06
C LEU A 531 -33.47 8.11 -16.61
N ASN A 532 -33.09 9.34 -16.94
CA ASN A 532 -33.99 10.39 -17.42
C ASN A 532 -35.19 10.68 -16.48
N GLY A 533 -34.97 10.54 -15.17
CA GLY A 533 -36.00 10.76 -14.13
C GLY A 533 -36.85 9.52 -13.81
N GLU A 534 -36.70 8.42 -14.55
CA GLU A 534 -37.32 7.14 -14.22
C GLU A 534 -36.38 6.30 -13.35
N ILE A 535 -36.88 5.73 -12.26
CA ILE A 535 -36.07 4.89 -11.37
C ILE A 535 -35.69 3.60 -12.11
N LEU A 536 -34.38 3.45 -12.38
CA LEU A 536 -33.79 2.24 -12.94
C LEU A 536 -33.62 1.17 -11.85
N THR A 537 -33.05 1.58 -10.71
CA THR A 537 -32.81 0.71 -9.56
C THR A 537 -33.06 1.41 -8.24
N SER A 538 -33.52 0.66 -7.23
CA SER A 538 -33.56 1.11 -5.83
C SER A 538 -32.85 0.10 -4.93
N HIS A 539 -32.20 0.59 -3.89
CA HIS A 539 -31.29 -0.19 -3.08
C HIS A 539 -31.64 -0.04 -1.60
N LEU A 540 -31.56 -1.13 -0.84
CA LEU A 540 -31.76 -1.11 0.61
C LEU A 540 -30.52 -1.68 1.28
N PHE A 541 -29.87 -0.82 2.06
CA PHE A 541 -28.70 -1.15 2.83
C PHE A 541 -29.04 -1.38 4.31
N LYS A 542 -28.32 -2.31 4.95
CA LYS A 542 -28.25 -2.45 6.40
C LYS A 542 -26.77 -2.57 6.76
N ALA A 543 -26.29 -1.71 7.65
CA ALA A 543 -24.90 -1.76 8.12
C ALA A 543 -23.87 -1.84 6.96
N SER A 544 -24.04 -1.00 5.94
CA SER A 544 -23.18 -0.95 4.73
C SER A 544 -23.27 -2.12 3.75
N GLN A 545 -24.14 -3.12 3.98
CA GLN A 545 -24.42 -4.18 3.03
C GLN A 545 -25.76 -3.99 2.35
N GLU A 546 -25.79 -4.22 1.04
CA GLU A 546 -27.04 -4.22 0.27
C GLU A 546 -27.79 -5.53 0.52
N HIS A 547 -28.97 -5.48 1.13
CA HIS A 547 -29.78 -6.68 1.36
C HIS A 547 -30.94 -6.81 0.38
N GLN A 548 -31.30 -5.72 -0.31
CA GLN A 548 -32.32 -5.76 -1.34
C GLN A 548 -32.01 -4.77 -2.47
N ARG A 549 -32.24 -5.22 -3.71
CA ARG A 549 -32.22 -4.37 -4.90
C ARG A 549 -33.47 -4.55 -5.72
N GLN A 550 -34.16 -3.47 -6.07
CA GLN A 550 -35.21 -3.52 -7.08
C GLN A 550 -34.65 -3.03 -8.42
N GLN A 551 -34.99 -3.73 -9.51
CA GLN A 551 -34.65 -3.36 -10.88
C GLN A 551 -35.89 -3.60 -11.76
N GLY A 552 -36.62 -2.54 -12.09
CA GLY A 552 -37.96 -2.66 -12.66
C GLY A 552 -38.89 -3.48 -11.76
N GLN A 553 -39.36 -4.64 -12.25
CA GLN A 553 -40.25 -5.56 -11.51
C GLN A 553 -39.50 -6.66 -10.73
N LEU A 554 -38.18 -6.73 -10.88
CA LEU A 554 -37.35 -7.75 -10.24
C LEU A 554 -36.87 -7.24 -8.88
N ILE A 555 -36.94 -8.10 -7.86
CA ILE A 555 -36.38 -7.83 -6.54
C ILE A 555 -35.32 -8.88 -6.24
N SER A 556 -34.08 -8.44 -6.08
CA SER A 556 -32.95 -9.25 -5.62
C SER A 556 -32.84 -9.14 -4.11
N HIS A 557 -32.76 -10.27 -3.41
CA HIS A 557 -32.55 -10.35 -1.96
C HIS A 557 -31.18 -10.97 -1.68
N TYR A 558 -30.38 -10.33 -0.83
CA TYR A 558 -29.04 -10.78 -0.46
C TYR A 558 -28.97 -11.09 1.04
N HIS A 559 -28.45 -12.28 1.35
CA HIS A 559 -28.19 -12.72 2.72
C HIS A 559 -26.72 -13.07 2.86
N TYR A 560 -26.13 -12.66 3.97
CA TYR A 560 -24.71 -12.83 4.28
C TYR A 560 -24.55 -13.74 5.50
N ASP A 561 -23.41 -14.42 5.59
CA ASP A 561 -23.03 -15.22 6.76
C ASP A 561 -22.36 -14.37 7.86
N ASP A 562 -21.99 -15.01 8.97
CA ASP A 562 -21.35 -14.33 10.12
C ASP A 562 -19.97 -13.73 9.80
N GLN A 563 -19.37 -14.10 8.66
CA GLN A 563 -18.14 -13.52 8.14
C GLN A 563 -18.39 -12.48 7.04
N GLN A 564 -19.65 -12.03 6.86
CA GLN A 564 -20.04 -11.03 5.87
C GLN A 564 -19.88 -11.47 4.40
N ARG A 565 -19.88 -12.78 4.13
CA ARG A 565 -19.81 -13.34 2.78
C ARG A 565 -21.22 -13.64 2.26
N LEU A 566 -21.46 -13.46 0.97
CA LEU A 566 -22.77 -13.73 0.37
C LEU A 566 -23.13 -15.21 0.55
N HIS A 567 -24.15 -15.51 1.35
CA HIS A 567 -24.62 -16.87 1.65
C HIS A 567 -25.84 -17.26 0.80
N ALA A 568 -26.73 -16.30 0.50
CA ALA A 568 -27.85 -16.56 -0.38
C ALA A 568 -28.20 -15.34 -1.24
N HIS A 569 -28.62 -15.61 -2.48
CA HIS A 569 -29.17 -14.63 -3.40
C HIS A 569 -30.45 -15.17 -4.06
N ALA A 570 -31.56 -14.47 -3.90
CA ALA A 570 -32.83 -14.82 -4.54
C ALA A 570 -33.35 -13.67 -5.39
N VAL A 571 -33.87 -13.97 -6.58
CA VAL A 571 -34.55 -12.98 -7.44
C VAL A 571 -36.02 -13.33 -7.52
N THR A 572 -36.89 -12.39 -7.18
CA THR A 572 -38.33 -12.54 -7.20
C THR A 572 -38.99 -11.55 -8.16
N GLN A 573 -40.17 -11.91 -8.67
CA GLN A 573 -41.07 -11.04 -9.43
C GLN A 573 -42.50 -11.38 -9.05
N GLN A 574 -43.32 -10.39 -8.67
CA GLN A 574 -44.72 -10.61 -8.23
C GLN A 574 -44.83 -11.73 -7.15
N GLN A 575 -43.90 -11.75 -6.20
CA GLN A 575 -43.78 -12.79 -5.14
C GLN A 575 -43.44 -14.21 -5.63
N HIS A 576 -43.15 -14.40 -6.91
CA HIS A 576 -42.63 -15.65 -7.44
C HIS A 576 -41.11 -15.63 -7.49
N THR A 577 -40.46 -16.61 -6.86
CA THR A 577 -39.00 -16.78 -6.95
C THR A 577 -38.62 -17.27 -8.35
N LEU A 578 -37.91 -16.44 -9.10
CA LEU A 578 -37.43 -16.75 -10.45
C LEU A 578 -36.17 -17.59 -10.44
N TYR A 579 -35.29 -17.37 -9.46
CA TYR A 579 -34.23 -18.31 -9.07
C TYR A 579 -33.65 -17.96 -7.71
N GLN A 580 -32.94 -18.94 -7.14
CA GLN A 580 -32.23 -18.81 -5.88
C GLN A 580 -30.85 -19.47 -6.00
N ARG A 581 -29.88 -18.88 -5.31
CA ARG A 581 -28.53 -19.39 -5.11
C ARG A 581 -28.20 -19.45 -3.64
N HIS A 582 -27.63 -20.57 -3.19
CA HIS A 582 -26.98 -20.69 -1.89
C HIS A 582 -25.49 -20.95 -2.09
N TYR A 583 -24.66 -20.30 -1.27
CA TYR A 583 -23.21 -20.37 -1.32
C TYR A 583 -22.70 -20.85 0.04
N ASP A 584 -21.88 -21.89 0.01
CA ASP A 584 -21.15 -22.37 1.18
C ASP A 584 -19.65 -22.22 0.94
N TYR A 585 -18.94 -21.84 1.99
CA TYR A 585 -17.51 -21.61 1.96
C TYR A 585 -16.80 -22.48 2.99
N ASP A 586 -15.54 -22.80 2.74
CA ASP A 586 -14.68 -23.35 3.78
C ASP A 586 -14.23 -22.26 4.78
N LYS A 587 -13.39 -22.68 5.74
CA LYS A 587 -12.85 -21.81 6.79
C LYS A 587 -11.85 -20.77 6.26
N ALA A 588 -11.22 -21.01 5.12
CA ALA A 588 -10.31 -20.08 4.46
C ALA A 588 -11.02 -19.09 3.52
N GLY A 589 -12.33 -19.26 3.31
CA GLY A 589 -13.13 -18.40 2.43
C GLY A 589 -13.28 -18.90 1.00
N ASN A 590 -12.81 -20.11 0.68
CA ASN A 590 -13.00 -20.67 -0.64
C ASN A 590 -14.44 -21.15 -0.81
N LEU A 591 -15.10 -20.83 -1.93
CA LEU A 591 -16.45 -21.31 -2.23
C LEU A 591 -16.40 -22.84 -2.43
N THR A 592 -17.06 -23.63 -1.59
CA THR A 592 -17.06 -25.11 -1.67
C THR A 592 -18.33 -25.66 -2.30
N ARG A 593 -19.44 -24.93 -2.22
CA ARG A 593 -20.70 -25.32 -2.82
C ARG A 593 -21.50 -24.13 -3.32
N LEU A 594 -22.10 -24.30 -4.50
CA LEU A 594 -23.12 -23.41 -5.05
C LEU A 594 -24.35 -24.24 -5.43
N GLN A 595 -25.48 -23.99 -4.77
CA GLN A 595 -26.76 -24.57 -5.16
C GLN A 595 -27.56 -23.53 -5.93
N ASP A 596 -27.73 -23.72 -7.24
CA ASP A 596 -28.49 -22.81 -8.13
C ASP A 596 -29.75 -23.52 -8.64
N THR A 597 -30.93 -22.95 -8.40
CA THR A 597 -32.22 -23.57 -8.80
C THR A 597 -32.39 -23.74 -10.31
N ARG A 598 -31.59 -23.04 -11.14
CA ARG A 598 -31.58 -23.17 -12.60
C ARG A 598 -30.42 -24.02 -13.13
N LYS A 599 -29.28 -24.04 -12.44
CA LYS A 599 -28.04 -24.71 -12.91
C LYS A 599 -27.64 -25.94 -12.10
N GLY A 600 -28.43 -26.34 -11.10
CA GLY A 600 -28.13 -27.47 -10.24
C GLY A 600 -27.12 -27.15 -9.13
N GLU A 601 -26.56 -28.19 -8.55
CA GLU A 601 -25.60 -28.13 -7.44
C GLU A 601 -24.17 -28.26 -7.97
N HIS A 602 -23.29 -27.39 -7.48
CA HIS A 602 -21.92 -27.22 -7.94
C HIS A 602 -21.00 -27.40 -6.72
N HIS A 603 -20.06 -28.33 -6.76
CA HIS A 603 -19.07 -28.54 -5.70
C HIS A 603 -17.66 -28.20 -6.15
N TYR A 604 -16.92 -27.48 -5.33
CA TYR A 604 -15.57 -27.02 -5.63
C TYR A 604 -14.59 -27.57 -4.59
N HIS A 605 -13.41 -27.99 -5.04
CA HIS A 605 -12.36 -28.52 -4.17
C HIS A 605 -11.04 -27.81 -4.45
N TYR A 606 -10.23 -27.65 -3.40
CA TYR A 606 -9.00 -26.87 -3.43
C TYR A 606 -7.83 -27.70 -2.89
N ASP A 607 -6.63 -27.38 -3.33
CA ASP A 607 -5.40 -27.88 -2.70
C ASP A 607 -5.01 -27.00 -1.48
N PRO A 608 -3.95 -27.34 -0.73
CA PRO A 608 -3.53 -26.56 0.44
C PRO A 608 -3.10 -25.12 0.15
N LEU A 609 -2.96 -24.72 -1.12
CA LEU A 609 -2.65 -23.35 -1.54
C LEU A 609 -3.90 -22.59 -2.02
N SER A 610 -5.09 -23.11 -1.73
CA SER A 610 -6.38 -22.57 -2.20
C SER A 610 -6.52 -22.52 -3.73
N ARG A 611 -5.81 -23.40 -4.46
CA ARG A 611 -5.99 -23.52 -5.92
C ARG A 611 -7.10 -24.51 -6.24
N LEU A 612 -8.03 -24.13 -7.12
CA LEU A 612 -9.13 -24.99 -7.54
C LEU A 612 -8.59 -26.23 -8.26
N THR A 613 -8.93 -27.42 -7.76
CA THR A 613 -8.52 -28.72 -8.34
C THR A 613 -9.68 -29.45 -9.02
N ARG A 614 -10.92 -29.14 -8.61
CA ARG A 614 -12.12 -29.83 -9.06
C ARG A 614 -13.34 -28.92 -9.02
N ALA A 615 -14.15 -28.95 -10.08
CA ALA A 615 -15.51 -28.42 -10.08
C ALA A 615 -16.49 -29.50 -10.59
N ASP A 616 -17.45 -29.89 -9.76
CA ASP A 616 -18.46 -30.88 -10.12
C ASP A 616 -19.83 -30.24 -10.24
N HIS A 617 -20.40 -30.33 -11.44
CA HIS A 617 -21.69 -29.75 -11.75
C HIS A 617 -22.74 -30.84 -11.89
N SER A 618 -23.84 -30.77 -11.14
CA SER A 618 -24.90 -31.79 -11.22
C SER A 618 -25.65 -31.80 -12.55
N GLN A 619 -25.63 -30.68 -13.28
CA GLN A 619 -26.23 -30.50 -14.61
C GLN A 619 -25.22 -30.01 -15.66
N GLY A 620 -23.94 -30.34 -15.50
CA GLY A 620 -22.88 -29.90 -16.41
C GLY A 620 -21.73 -30.90 -16.51
N GLU A 621 -20.72 -30.55 -17.29
CA GLU A 621 -19.47 -31.33 -17.34
C GLU A 621 -18.70 -31.17 -16.04
N GLN A 622 -18.01 -32.22 -15.62
CA GLN A 622 -17.13 -32.15 -14.46
C GLN A 622 -15.74 -31.69 -14.89
N GLU A 623 -15.21 -30.69 -14.19
CA GLU A 623 -13.90 -30.11 -14.50
C GLU A 623 -12.85 -30.59 -13.51
N ARG A 624 -11.63 -30.81 -14.01
CA ARG A 624 -10.46 -31.20 -13.22
C ARG A 624 -9.27 -30.34 -13.64
N PHE A 625 -8.56 -29.84 -12.63
CA PHE A 625 -7.47 -28.89 -12.78
C PHE A 625 -6.23 -29.45 -12.08
N GLY A 626 -5.14 -29.58 -12.82
CA GLY A 626 -3.81 -29.79 -12.28
C GLY A 626 -3.07 -28.46 -12.22
N HIS A 627 -2.13 -28.32 -11.31
CA HIS A 627 -1.25 -27.16 -11.22
C HIS A 627 0.18 -27.66 -11.08
N ASP A 628 1.12 -27.04 -11.77
CA ASP A 628 2.53 -27.23 -11.43
C ASP A 628 2.85 -26.52 -10.09
N PRO A 629 4.04 -26.73 -9.50
CA PRO A 629 4.42 -26.03 -8.28
C PRO A 629 4.46 -24.49 -8.41
N ALA A 630 4.69 -23.95 -9.60
CA ALA A 630 4.70 -22.51 -9.87
C ALA A 630 3.29 -21.92 -10.08
N GLY A 631 2.24 -22.75 -10.07
CA GLY A 631 0.85 -22.33 -10.22
C GLY A 631 0.33 -22.27 -11.65
N ASN A 632 1.07 -22.79 -12.63
CA ASN A 632 0.59 -22.89 -14.00
C ASN A 632 -0.49 -23.97 -14.12
N LEU A 633 -1.59 -23.64 -14.78
CA LEU A 633 -2.73 -24.54 -14.96
C LEU A 633 -2.42 -25.63 -15.99
N LEU A 634 -2.42 -26.88 -15.54
CA LEU A 634 -2.30 -28.10 -16.35
C LEU A 634 -3.69 -28.75 -16.44
N MET A 635 -4.24 -28.96 -17.64
CA MET A 635 -5.61 -29.46 -17.77
C MET A 635 -5.65 -30.98 -17.84
N GLN A 636 -6.18 -31.63 -16.79
CA GLN A 636 -6.22 -33.10 -16.70
C GLN A 636 -7.26 -33.76 -17.60
N ASN A 637 -8.27 -33.01 -18.07
CA ASN A 637 -9.38 -33.57 -18.86
C ASN A 637 -9.04 -33.77 -20.36
N ARG A 638 -7.81 -33.45 -20.81
CA ARG A 638 -7.39 -33.62 -22.20
C ARG A 638 -6.22 -34.63 -22.27
N PRO A 639 -6.33 -35.70 -23.08
CA PRO A 639 -5.21 -36.62 -23.26
C PRO A 639 -4.07 -35.95 -24.05
N GLY A 640 -2.87 -35.92 -23.48
CA GLY A 640 -1.64 -35.45 -24.12
C GLY A 640 -0.67 -34.82 -23.10
N PRO A 641 0.53 -34.40 -23.54
CA PRO A 641 1.48 -33.73 -22.66
C PRO A 641 1.08 -32.28 -22.42
N ASP A 642 1.34 -31.81 -21.20
CA ASP A 642 1.33 -30.39 -20.87
C ASP A 642 2.78 -29.94 -20.66
N ILE A 643 3.23 -28.95 -21.44
CA ILE A 643 4.60 -28.41 -21.37
C ILE A 643 4.52 -26.93 -21.09
N VAL A 644 5.15 -26.51 -19.99
CA VAL A 644 5.29 -25.12 -19.57
C VAL A 644 6.78 -24.78 -19.51
N ALA A 645 7.15 -23.58 -19.95
CA ALA A 645 8.50 -23.04 -19.79
C ALA A 645 8.41 -21.55 -19.47
N GLY A 646 8.98 -21.11 -18.35
CA GLY A 646 8.95 -19.70 -17.95
C GLY A 646 7.53 -19.16 -17.79
N ASN A 647 6.62 -19.94 -17.20
CA ASN A 647 5.18 -19.66 -17.12
C ASN A 647 4.45 -19.50 -18.48
N ARG A 648 5.05 -19.93 -19.60
CA ARG A 648 4.39 -19.98 -20.92
C ARG A 648 3.94 -21.40 -21.24
N LEU A 649 2.66 -21.56 -21.55
CA LEU A 649 2.09 -22.85 -21.97
C LEU A 649 2.48 -23.11 -23.43
N MET A 650 3.30 -24.13 -23.68
CA MET A 650 3.81 -24.47 -25.02
C MET A 650 2.96 -25.54 -25.71
N ILE A 651 2.54 -26.54 -24.93
CA ILE A 651 1.70 -27.64 -25.39
C ILE A 651 0.67 -27.93 -24.30
N GLN A 652 -0.57 -28.19 -24.70
CA GLN A 652 -1.63 -28.69 -23.83
C GLN A 652 -2.53 -29.65 -24.62
N GLY A 653 -2.36 -30.96 -24.43
CA GLY A 653 -3.09 -31.94 -25.22
C GLY A 653 -2.71 -31.88 -26.71
N ASP A 654 -3.69 -31.60 -27.59
CA ASP A 654 -3.48 -31.37 -29.02
C ASP A 654 -3.29 -29.88 -29.40
N HIS A 655 -3.28 -28.98 -28.41
CA HIS A 655 -3.05 -27.56 -28.61
C HIS A 655 -1.56 -27.25 -28.54
N HIS A 656 -1.06 -26.52 -29.53
CA HIS A 656 0.29 -25.99 -29.60
C HIS A 656 0.25 -24.47 -29.68
N TYR A 657 1.06 -23.83 -28.85
CA TYR A 657 1.10 -22.37 -28.72
C TYR A 657 2.44 -21.84 -29.22
N ASP A 658 2.41 -20.85 -30.10
CA ASP A 658 3.60 -20.10 -30.52
C ASP A 658 3.54 -18.70 -29.93
N TYR A 659 4.69 -18.23 -29.44
CA TYR A 659 4.86 -16.88 -28.94
C TYR A 659 5.79 -16.09 -29.86
N ASP A 660 5.60 -14.77 -29.93
CA ASP A 660 6.60 -13.89 -30.54
C ASP A 660 7.84 -13.74 -29.64
N ALA A 661 8.83 -12.99 -30.12
CA ALA A 661 10.08 -12.75 -29.42
C ALA A 661 9.91 -12.07 -28.05
N PHE A 662 8.75 -11.46 -27.76
CA PHE A 662 8.45 -10.74 -26.53
C PHE A 662 7.44 -11.49 -25.63
N GLY A 663 7.06 -12.71 -25.98
CA GLY A 663 6.16 -13.54 -25.18
C GLY A 663 4.67 -13.35 -25.45
N ASN A 664 4.27 -12.67 -26.53
CA ASN A 664 2.86 -12.59 -26.90
C ASN A 664 2.44 -13.84 -27.69
N LEU A 665 1.30 -14.45 -27.34
CA LEU A 665 0.76 -15.62 -28.03
C LEU A 665 0.35 -15.24 -29.46
N ILE A 666 1.10 -15.64 -30.49
CA ILE A 666 0.81 -15.31 -31.89
C ILE A 666 0.03 -16.39 -32.64
N ARG A 667 0.11 -17.66 -32.20
CA ARG A 667 -0.66 -18.76 -32.80
C ARG A 667 -1.08 -19.80 -31.79
N GLU A 668 -2.34 -20.21 -31.88
CA GLU A 668 -2.85 -21.45 -31.29
C GLU A 668 -3.14 -22.41 -32.44
N ARG A 669 -2.51 -23.58 -32.45
CA ARG A 669 -2.75 -24.65 -33.45
C ARG A 669 -3.32 -25.87 -32.78
N ARG A 670 -4.39 -26.44 -33.34
CA ARG A 670 -5.02 -27.67 -32.82
C ARG A 670 -5.53 -28.59 -33.91
N GLY A 671 -6.01 -29.76 -33.51
CA GLY A 671 -6.56 -30.79 -34.40
C GLY A 671 -5.50 -31.52 -35.24
N LYS A 672 -5.97 -32.51 -36.02
CA LYS A 672 -5.10 -33.43 -36.78
C LYS A 672 -4.17 -32.66 -37.73
N GLY A 673 -2.86 -32.78 -37.52
CA GLY A 673 -1.85 -32.11 -38.35
C GLY A 673 -1.80 -30.60 -38.18
N HIS A 674 -2.29 -30.05 -37.05
CA HIS A 674 -2.24 -28.62 -36.72
C HIS A 674 -2.96 -27.71 -37.72
N GLN A 675 -4.02 -28.21 -38.36
CA GLN A 675 -4.73 -27.50 -39.43
C GLN A 675 -5.68 -26.40 -38.92
N LEU A 676 -6.13 -26.47 -37.66
CA LEU A 676 -6.97 -25.43 -37.08
C LEU A 676 -6.07 -24.40 -36.40
N VAL A 677 -5.80 -23.29 -37.09
CA VAL A 677 -4.92 -22.23 -36.61
C VAL A 677 -5.72 -20.97 -36.28
N THR A 678 -5.61 -20.51 -35.04
CA THR A 678 -5.99 -19.15 -34.65
C THR A 678 -4.72 -18.30 -34.63
N GLU A 679 -4.73 -17.17 -35.33
CA GLU A 679 -3.61 -16.22 -35.36
C GLU A 679 -3.98 -14.94 -34.60
N TYR A 680 -3.01 -14.41 -33.86
CA TYR A 680 -3.12 -13.19 -33.07
C TYR A 680 -2.07 -12.18 -33.55
N ARG A 681 -2.41 -10.89 -33.52
CA ARG A 681 -1.50 -9.80 -33.88
C ARG A 681 -1.50 -8.75 -32.79
N TYR A 682 -0.33 -8.21 -32.48
CA TYR A 682 -0.12 -7.22 -31.43
C TYR A 682 0.49 -5.95 -32.02
N ASP A 683 0.28 -4.82 -31.35
CA ASP A 683 1.04 -3.60 -31.62
C ASP A 683 2.36 -3.56 -30.84
N CYS A 684 3.12 -2.48 -31.00
CA CYS A 684 4.41 -2.27 -30.33
C CYS A 684 4.31 -2.08 -28.81
N GLN A 685 3.10 -2.06 -28.26
CA GLN A 685 2.82 -1.97 -26.82
C GLN A 685 2.23 -3.27 -26.26
N HIS A 686 2.34 -4.37 -27.01
CA HIS A 686 1.83 -5.68 -26.62
C HIS A 686 0.29 -5.74 -26.45
N ARG A 687 -0.46 -4.87 -27.15
CA ARG A 687 -1.94 -4.90 -27.16
C ARG A 687 -2.45 -5.68 -28.36
N LEU A 688 -3.47 -6.52 -28.16
CA LEU A 688 -4.02 -7.39 -29.21
C LEU A 688 -4.82 -6.57 -30.23
N ILE A 689 -4.25 -6.30 -31.41
CA ILE A 689 -4.90 -5.51 -32.46
C ILE A 689 -5.66 -6.34 -33.50
N GLY A 690 -5.54 -7.67 -33.47
CA GLY A 690 -6.40 -8.51 -34.29
C GLY A 690 -6.29 -10.00 -34.06
N ILE A 691 -7.37 -10.70 -34.43
CA ILE A 691 -7.50 -12.15 -34.40
C ILE A 691 -7.95 -12.64 -35.77
N LYS A 692 -7.44 -13.80 -36.21
CA LYS A 692 -7.96 -14.56 -37.35
C LYS A 692 -8.22 -16.00 -36.92
N LYS A 693 -9.48 -16.44 -37.01
CA LYS A 693 -9.91 -17.79 -36.65
C LYS A 693 -9.69 -18.78 -37.80
N PRO A 694 -9.67 -20.10 -37.53
CA PRO A 694 -9.50 -21.13 -38.56
C PRO A 694 -10.54 -21.07 -39.69
N ASN A 695 -11.74 -20.57 -39.41
CA ASN A 695 -12.83 -20.41 -40.38
C ASN A 695 -12.70 -19.14 -41.26
N GLY A 696 -11.59 -18.40 -41.14
CA GLY A 696 -11.34 -17.16 -41.88
C GLY A 696 -11.94 -15.89 -41.27
N GLN A 697 -12.72 -15.99 -40.19
CA GLN A 697 -13.26 -14.81 -39.50
C GLN A 697 -12.14 -14.00 -38.85
N THR A 698 -12.23 -12.68 -38.99
CA THR A 698 -11.26 -11.75 -38.40
C THR A 698 -11.94 -10.75 -37.46
N ALA A 699 -11.26 -10.40 -36.39
CA ALA A 699 -11.59 -9.25 -35.53
C ALA A 699 -10.38 -8.30 -35.51
N SER A 700 -10.64 -6.99 -35.39
CA SER A 700 -9.61 -5.97 -35.23
C SER A 700 -9.98 -5.05 -34.08
N TYR A 701 -8.96 -4.62 -33.33
CA TYR A 701 -9.13 -3.80 -32.14
C TYR A 701 -8.30 -2.53 -32.27
N ARG A 702 -8.77 -1.48 -31.62
CA ARG A 702 -8.05 -0.22 -31.43
C ARG A 702 -8.25 0.19 -29.99
N TYR A 703 -7.29 0.95 -29.51
CA TYR A 703 -7.08 1.29 -28.12
C TYR A 703 -6.95 2.81 -28.05
N ASP A 704 -7.40 3.39 -26.95
CA ASP A 704 -7.15 4.79 -26.69
C ASP A 704 -5.69 4.96 -26.18
N PRO A 705 -5.23 6.20 -25.92
CA PRO A 705 -3.89 6.44 -25.43
C PRO A 705 -3.51 5.73 -24.11
N PHE A 706 -4.50 5.33 -23.29
CA PHE A 706 -4.26 4.62 -22.02
C PHE A 706 -4.23 3.10 -22.16
N GLY A 707 -4.67 2.54 -23.30
CA GLY A 707 -4.74 1.09 -23.53
C GLY A 707 -6.17 0.63 -23.63
#